data_AF-A0A6N7AZV3-F1
#
_entry.id   AF-A0A6N7AZV3-F1
#
_cell.length_a   1.000
_cell.length_b   1.000
_cell.length_c   1.000
_cell.angle_alpha   90.00
_cell.angle_beta   90.00
_cell.angle_gamma   90.00
#
_symmetry.space_group_name_H-M   'P 1'
#
loop_
_entity.id
_entity.type
_entity.pdbx_description
1 polymer ?
#
loop_
_entity_poly.entity_id
_entity_poly.type
_entity_poly.pdbx_seq_one_letter_code
_entity_poly.pdbx_strand_id
1 'polypeptide(L)'
;MKTEYDLFLDESGEFKDHIKVREVSLVGGLLFPQGNLTEVKAKQLLNEAYFEAGLDWKESVHATETKVLSYSKYWYMIELLLRKVLAAGGRAVVYENVNKANIVNADVTYLHVLSEGITQTLQTLTTSDDEVVINIVASRRMGKNGTEEMVVGEYLDRLRERLHLEWVRRGRYGLHRKWELKGFTIGSARKSYCLMLADHVCHSWYCVAERERIRHAYDPYVFSVLRVGQNELLDSLLNAGALSQACFDWLGATANAEMEHGDAMRYRAKFTLEYKCLPYLWRKRSIQQTLSLIEEFVGVEYMLALADRMGSLFSDFLREVVLAEPHLFTEEIFKAGRIRLSLHNHAGRIACAHQELLALAELYPPMLSRLENMTEVFEAMICEGVHLCNCYAFDIASEKMGRLIEVLRELAQLVPCLLPLSDVTIMYSDLLGKAYGTRLQAHTFRTRTDRSCYKLAVQDSEEAIMQFHNPQDQERQYLYRCQLECDQGNAPEALRWLLKATQTNTIDELAGYLQNNASVSARFVMANYCRLMAHAPSELACSMYAVWGEKQLDRHPTLNLKEHPVEIICWKLGTYLLRQGDMPRGISWHQRALKISLSNPEQLTLITIGLAILAEQCAYVISNQAKFKASGQKLEKRLSALLATPGLPDSMHSYFASWVGVVQQPCAKASVEELLKLAWTVPF
;
A
#
# COMPACT_ATOMS: atom_id res chain seq x y z
N MET A 1 6.16 15.29 -16.00
CA MET A 1 5.83 14.49 -17.19
C MET A 1 6.14 13.05 -16.82
N LYS A 2 5.18 12.14 -16.98
CA LYS A 2 5.29 10.73 -16.57
C LYS A 2 5.93 9.92 -17.69
N THR A 3 7.07 9.29 -17.41
CA THR A 3 7.82 8.47 -18.36
C THR A 3 7.72 6.99 -17.95
N GLU A 4 7.29 6.13 -18.88
CA GLU A 4 7.11 4.69 -18.63
C GLU A 4 8.22 3.86 -19.29
N TYR A 5 8.68 2.83 -18.58
CA TYR A 5 9.72 1.91 -19.01
C TYR A 5 9.31 0.44 -18.81
N ASP A 6 9.79 -0.43 -19.70
CA ASP A 6 9.80 -1.88 -19.53
C ASP A 6 11.21 -2.36 -19.16
N LEU A 7 11.32 -3.13 -18.08
CA LEU A 7 12.57 -3.72 -17.58
C LEU A 7 12.49 -5.24 -17.65
N PHE A 8 13.30 -5.83 -18.53
CA PHE A 8 13.39 -7.28 -18.74
C PHE A 8 14.64 -7.82 -18.04
N LEU A 9 14.48 -8.80 -17.16
CA LEU A 9 15.55 -9.30 -16.30
C LEU A 9 15.70 -10.83 -16.39
N ASP A 10 16.95 -11.28 -16.35
CA ASP A 10 17.33 -12.67 -16.12
C ASP A 10 18.45 -12.75 -15.07
N GLU A 11 18.71 -13.96 -14.56
CA GLU A 11 19.75 -14.20 -13.56
C GLU A 11 20.97 -14.94 -14.14
N SER A 12 22.15 -14.66 -13.61
CA SER A 12 23.37 -15.40 -13.91
C SER A 12 24.19 -15.64 -12.65
N GLY A 13 24.74 -16.86 -12.52
CA GLY A 13 25.49 -17.32 -11.35
C GLY A 13 24.63 -18.12 -10.36
N GLU A 14 25.27 -18.59 -9.29
CA GLU A 14 24.60 -19.40 -8.26
C GLU A 14 24.31 -18.56 -7.00
N PHE A 15 23.02 -18.41 -6.68
CA PHE A 15 22.55 -17.73 -5.47
C PHE A 15 22.47 -18.67 -4.24
N LYS A 16 22.79 -19.98 -4.38
CA LYS A 16 22.82 -20.97 -3.28
C LYS A 16 24.27 -21.15 -2.78
N ASP A 17 24.41 -21.54 -1.51
CA ASP A 17 25.69 -21.87 -0.88
C ASP A 17 26.57 -22.76 -1.76
N HIS A 18 27.75 -22.27 -2.12
CA HIS A 18 29.00 -22.69 -1.49
C HIS A 18 30.13 -21.76 -1.97
N ILE A 19 31.04 -21.49 -1.03
CA ILE A 19 32.29 -20.70 -1.05
C ILE A 19 33.25 -21.00 -2.25
N LYS A 20 32.85 -21.80 -3.23
CA LYS A 20 33.71 -22.33 -4.32
C LYS A 20 33.54 -21.66 -5.68
N VAL A 21 32.57 -20.78 -5.91
CA VAL A 21 32.43 -20.08 -7.20
C VAL A 21 33.16 -18.73 -7.16
N ARG A 22 34.12 -18.55 -8.08
CA ARG A 22 34.91 -17.31 -8.20
C ARG A 22 34.05 -16.09 -8.59
N GLU A 23 32.95 -16.32 -9.30
CA GLU A 23 32.15 -15.28 -9.97
C GLU A 23 30.97 -14.79 -9.12
N VAL A 24 30.61 -13.53 -9.30
CA VAL A 24 29.54 -12.82 -8.56
C VAL A 24 28.18 -13.17 -9.17
N SER A 25 27.21 -13.61 -8.35
CA SER A 25 25.83 -13.75 -8.82
C SER A 25 25.26 -12.38 -9.20
N LEU A 26 24.55 -12.29 -10.31
CA LEU A 26 23.98 -11.02 -10.75
C LEU A 26 22.61 -11.22 -11.38
N VAL A 27 21.87 -10.12 -11.43
CA VAL A 27 20.61 -10.00 -12.17
C VAL A 27 20.82 -8.93 -13.22
N GLY A 28 20.45 -9.18 -14.46
CA GLY A 28 20.69 -8.23 -15.53
C GLY A 28 19.76 -8.43 -16.71
N GLY A 29 19.76 -7.46 -17.61
CA GLY A 29 18.95 -7.48 -18.80
C GLY A 29 18.79 -6.11 -19.43
N LEU A 30 17.56 -5.76 -19.82
CA LEU A 30 17.29 -4.65 -20.73
C LEU A 30 16.25 -3.68 -20.18
N LEU A 31 16.51 -2.39 -20.34
CA LEU A 31 15.60 -1.30 -20.03
C LEU A 31 15.24 -0.56 -21.33
N PHE A 32 13.95 -0.42 -21.61
CA PHE A 32 13.43 0.30 -22.77
C PHE A 32 12.29 1.24 -22.36
N PRO A 33 12.08 2.36 -23.06
CA PRO A 33 10.80 3.06 -22.98
C PRO A 33 9.64 2.11 -23.29
N GLN A 34 8.52 2.26 -22.59
CA GLN A 34 7.45 1.28 -22.63
C GLN A 34 6.96 1.03 -24.07
N GLY A 35 6.80 -0.24 -24.43
CA GLY A 35 6.33 -0.66 -25.76
C GLY A 35 7.38 -0.63 -26.88
N ASN A 36 8.59 -0.10 -26.64
CA ASN A 36 9.63 -0.05 -27.67
C ASN A 36 10.32 -1.40 -27.94
N LEU A 37 10.18 -2.39 -27.05
CA LEU A 37 10.66 -3.75 -27.23
C LEU A 37 9.49 -4.74 -27.18
N THR A 38 9.13 -5.29 -28.34
CA THR A 38 8.11 -6.34 -28.50
C THR A 38 8.77 -7.69 -28.78
N GLU A 39 8.05 -8.79 -28.58
CA GLU A 39 8.53 -10.14 -28.91
C GLU A 39 9.00 -10.27 -30.36
N VAL A 40 8.31 -9.62 -31.30
CA VAL A 40 8.68 -9.60 -32.73
C VAL A 40 10.01 -8.88 -32.93
N LYS A 41 10.16 -7.70 -32.33
CA LYS A 41 11.40 -6.91 -32.43
C LYS A 41 12.55 -7.61 -31.72
N ALA A 42 12.31 -8.23 -30.57
CA ALA A 42 13.31 -9.00 -29.83
C ALA A 42 13.82 -10.20 -30.65
N LYS A 43 12.90 -10.94 -31.29
CA LYS A 43 13.24 -12.03 -32.21
C LYS A 43 14.06 -11.53 -33.39
N GLN A 44 13.69 -10.40 -33.97
CA GLN A 44 14.43 -9.79 -35.08
C GLN A 44 15.85 -9.43 -34.67
N LEU A 45 16.03 -8.73 -33.55
CA LEU A 45 17.35 -8.33 -33.02
C LEU A 45 18.26 -9.55 -32.80
N LEU A 46 17.73 -10.60 -32.18
CA LEU A 46 18.47 -11.85 -31.96
C LEU A 46 18.83 -12.53 -33.28
N ASN A 47 17.86 -12.72 -34.18
CA ASN A 47 18.09 -13.42 -35.45
C ASN A 47 19.13 -12.69 -36.31
N GLU A 48 19.05 -11.37 -36.42
CA GLU A 48 20.04 -10.56 -37.14
C GLU A 48 21.44 -10.69 -36.53
N ALA A 49 21.56 -10.59 -35.20
CA ALA A 49 22.85 -10.71 -34.52
C ALA A 49 23.47 -12.11 -34.68
N TYR A 50 22.67 -13.17 -34.61
CA TYR A 50 23.13 -14.55 -34.84
C TYR A 50 23.57 -14.76 -36.29
N PHE A 51 22.77 -14.31 -37.25
CA PHE A 51 23.08 -14.41 -38.68
C PHE A 51 24.37 -13.67 -39.03
N GLU A 52 24.51 -12.41 -38.61
CA GLU A 52 25.70 -11.59 -38.86
C GLU A 52 26.95 -12.16 -38.18
N ALA A 53 26.81 -12.85 -37.04
CA ALA A 53 27.91 -13.54 -36.36
C ALA A 53 28.22 -14.93 -36.93
N GLY A 54 27.46 -15.41 -37.92
CA GLY A 54 27.59 -16.74 -38.50
C GLY A 54 27.32 -17.86 -37.49
N LEU A 55 26.31 -17.66 -36.64
CA LEU A 55 25.77 -18.61 -35.67
C LEU A 55 24.39 -19.09 -36.12
N ASP A 56 24.09 -20.37 -35.89
CA ASP A 56 22.79 -20.94 -36.24
C ASP A 56 21.71 -20.47 -35.26
N TRP A 57 20.70 -19.80 -35.79
CA TRP A 57 19.53 -19.39 -35.03
C TRP A 57 18.61 -20.58 -34.71
N LYS A 58 18.13 -20.67 -33.47
CA LYS A 58 17.12 -21.64 -33.00
C LYS A 58 15.95 -20.90 -32.39
N GLU A 59 14.77 -21.53 -32.38
CA GLU A 59 13.57 -20.93 -31.76
C GLU A 59 13.68 -20.70 -30.25
N SER A 60 14.58 -21.43 -29.59
CA SER A 60 14.97 -21.20 -28.20
C SER A 60 16.48 -21.23 -28.12
N VAL A 61 17.06 -20.17 -27.55
CA VAL A 61 18.50 -20.02 -27.35
C VAL A 61 18.78 -19.64 -25.90
N HIS A 62 19.87 -20.16 -25.36
CA HIS A 62 20.39 -19.79 -24.04
C HIS A 62 21.85 -19.36 -24.17
N ALA A 63 22.25 -18.33 -23.43
CA ALA A 63 23.56 -17.70 -23.57
C ALA A 63 24.72 -18.67 -23.31
N THR A 64 24.56 -19.56 -22.32
CA THR A 64 25.54 -20.60 -21.98
C THR A 64 25.70 -21.62 -23.11
N GLU A 65 24.61 -22.03 -23.77
CA GLU A 65 24.63 -22.97 -24.88
C GLU A 65 25.33 -22.37 -26.10
N THR A 66 25.03 -21.10 -26.42
CA THR A 66 25.63 -20.40 -27.57
C THR A 66 27.14 -20.15 -27.37
N LYS A 67 27.57 -19.80 -26.15
CA LYS A 67 28.99 -19.59 -25.82
C LYS A 67 29.81 -20.87 -25.97
N VAL A 68 29.27 -22.02 -25.58
CA VAL A 68 29.94 -23.33 -25.71
C VAL A 68 30.19 -23.71 -27.17
N LEU A 69 29.34 -23.27 -28.10
CA LEU A 69 29.52 -23.55 -29.53
C LEU A 69 30.69 -22.79 -30.15
N SER A 70 30.88 -21.51 -29.81
CA SER A 70 32.03 -20.71 -30.28
C SER A 70 32.21 -19.43 -29.47
N TYR A 71 33.30 -19.34 -28.69
CA TYR A 71 33.59 -18.17 -27.85
C TYR A 71 33.76 -16.88 -28.66
N SER A 72 34.54 -16.89 -29.75
CA SER A 72 34.80 -15.69 -30.55
C SER A 72 33.55 -15.19 -31.28
N LYS A 73 32.76 -16.09 -31.87
CA LYS A 73 31.50 -15.73 -32.53
C LYS A 73 30.44 -15.23 -31.54
N TYR A 74 30.38 -15.83 -30.34
CA TYR A 74 29.49 -15.36 -29.28
C TYR A 74 29.77 -13.90 -28.90
N TRP A 75 31.03 -13.52 -28.70
CA TRP A 75 31.36 -12.13 -28.34
C TRP A 75 31.10 -11.14 -29.47
N TYR A 76 31.40 -11.52 -30.71
CA TYR A 76 31.04 -10.70 -31.86
C TYR A 76 29.51 -10.51 -31.97
N MET A 77 28.73 -11.57 -31.73
CA MET A 77 27.26 -11.50 -31.65
C MET A 77 26.80 -10.56 -30.53
N ILE A 78 27.37 -10.64 -29.33
CA ILE A 78 27.02 -9.77 -28.19
C ILE A 78 27.30 -8.29 -28.51
N GLU A 79 28.45 -7.96 -29.12
CA GLU A 79 28.74 -6.58 -29.51
C GLU A 79 27.73 -6.04 -30.52
N LEU A 80 27.38 -6.84 -31.54
CA LEU A 80 26.35 -6.48 -32.52
C LEU A 80 24.99 -6.30 -31.84
N LEU A 81 24.61 -7.23 -30.96
CA LEU A 81 23.36 -7.20 -30.23
C LEU A 81 23.23 -5.94 -29.37
N LEU A 82 24.24 -5.61 -28.57
CA LEU A 82 24.25 -4.43 -27.71
C LEU A 82 24.20 -3.13 -28.53
N ARG A 83 24.92 -3.05 -29.66
CA ARG A 83 24.83 -1.90 -30.58
C ARG A 83 23.41 -1.73 -31.13
N LYS A 84 22.79 -2.82 -31.57
CA LYS A 84 21.40 -2.79 -32.08
C LYS A 84 20.39 -2.43 -30.97
N VAL A 85 20.59 -2.91 -29.75
CA VAL A 85 19.79 -2.53 -28.57
C VAL A 85 19.89 -1.04 -28.29
N LEU A 86 21.09 -0.48 -28.24
CA LEU A 86 21.31 0.96 -28.03
C LEU A 86 20.67 1.80 -29.15
N ALA A 87 20.85 1.39 -30.41
CA ALA A 87 20.24 2.05 -31.57
C ALA A 87 18.70 1.99 -31.56
N ALA A 88 18.14 0.93 -30.96
CA ALA A 88 16.70 0.77 -30.76
C ALA A 88 16.14 1.56 -29.57
N GLY A 89 16.98 2.35 -28.88
CA GLY A 89 16.60 3.17 -27.72
C GLY A 89 16.63 2.41 -26.38
N GLY A 90 17.24 1.22 -26.35
CA GLY A 90 17.40 0.43 -25.14
C GLY A 90 18.68 0.75 -24.36
N ARG A 91 18.75 0.23 -23.15
CA ARG A 91 19.93 0.23 -22.28
C ARG A 91 20.11 -1.17 -21.67
N ALA A 92 21.36 -1.60 -21.53
CA ALA A 92 21.65 -2.78 -20.73
C ALA A 92 21.74 -2.38 -19.25
N VAL A 93 21.22 -3.21 -18.36
CA VAL A 93 21.17 -2.95 -16.90
C VAL A 93 21.66 -4.18 -16.16
N VAL A 94 22.48 -3.99 -15.12
CA VAL A 94 22.98 -5.09 -14.28
C VAL A 94 23.02 -4.70 -12.80
N TYR A 95 22.65 -5.66 -11.95
CA TYR A 95 22.68 -5.63 -10.50
C TYR A 95 23.63 -6.71 -9.99
N GLU A 96 24.80 -6.32 -9.46
CA GLU A 96 25.84 -7.25 -9.05
C GLU A 96 25.83 -7.49 -7.54
N ASN A 97 25.73 -8.74 -7.11
CA ASN A 97 25.94 -9.12 -5.71
C ASN A 97 27.44 -9.14 -5.37
N VAL A 98 28.10 -7.98 -5.43
CA VAL A 98 29.57 -7.85 -5.33
C VAL A 98 30.12 -8.48 -4.05
N ASN A 99 29.35 -8.40 -2.96
CA ASN A 99 29.71 -8.96 -1.66
C ASN A 99 29.42 -10.47 -1.53
N LYS A 100 28.85 -11.10 -2.56
CA LYS A 100 28.43 -12.51 -2.55
C LYS A 100 27.57 -12.86 -1.34
N ALA A 101 26.68 -11.93 -0.97
CA ALA A 101 25.80 -12.12 0.16
C ALA A 101 24.90 -13.33 -0.08
N ASN A 102 24.78 -14.18 0.93
CA ASN A 102 23.76 -15.21 1.04
C ASN A 102 22.85 -14.83 2.20
N ILE A 103 21.61 -14.44 1.89
CA ILE A 103 20.64 -13.94 2.86
C ILE A 103 19.54 -14.98 2.99
N VAL A 104 19.53 -15.73 4.10
CA VAL A 104 18.57 -16.80 4.46
C VAL A 104 18.55 -17.95 3.48
N ASN A 105 18.12 -17.69 2.26
CA ASN A 105 18.12 -18.60 1.15
C ASN A 105 18.27 -17.82 -0.16
N ALA A 106 18.36 -18.57 -1.24
CA ALA A 106 18.66 -17.99 -2.52
C ALA A 106 17.50 -17.18 -3.14
N ASP A 107 16.24 -17.40 -2.73
CA ASP A 107 15.10 -16.62 -3.24
C ASP A 107 15.02 -15.26 -2.54
N VAL A 108 15.27 -15.26 -1.22
CA VAL A 108 15.41 -14.06 -0.41
C VAL A 108 16.59 -13.21 -0.94
N THR A 109 17.74 -13.84 -1.17
CA THR A 109 18.92 -13.16 -1.75
C THR A 109 18.61 -12.53 -3.11
N TYR A 110 17.92 -13.24 -4.00
CA TYR A 110 17.53 -12.72 -5.31
C TYR A 110 16.56 -11.52 -5.19
N LEU A 111 15.57 -11.60 -4.29
CA LEU A 111 14.68 -10.47 -3.99
C LEU A 111 15.43 -9.23 -3.50
N HIS A 112 16.45 -9.39 -2.65
CA HIS A 112 17.28 -8.27 -2.19
C HIS A 112 18.06 -7.61 -3.32
N VAL A 113 18.70 -8.44 -4.16
CA VAL A 113 19.47 -7.94 -5.32
C VAL A 113 18.55 -7.18 -6.27
N LEU A 114 17.35 -7.70 -6.54
CA LEU A 114 16.33 -7.00 -7.31
C LEU A 114 15.90 -5.69 -6.65
N SER A 115 15.48 -5.70 -5.38
CA SER A 115 14.95 -4.49 -4.74
C SER A 115 15.97 -3.35 -4.70
N GLU A 116 17.23 -3.68 -4.42
CA GLU A 116 18.29 -2.67 -4.38
C GLU A 116 18.65 -2.18 -5.78
N GLY A 117 18.76 -3.10 -6.75
CA GLY A 117 19.06 -2.77 -8.15
C GLY A 117 17.97 -1.93 -8.83
N ILE A 118 16.70 -2.30 -8.63
CA ILE A 118 15.54 -1.54 -9.13
C ILE A 118 15.51 -0.15 -8.50
N THR A 119 15.77 -0.03 -7.20
CA THR A 119 15.83 1.27 -6.52
C THR A 119 16.92 2.15 -7.11
N GLN A 120 18.11 1.61 -7.37
CA GLN A 120 19.19 2.36 -8.03
C GLN A 120 18.84 2.74 -9.48
N THR A 121 18.15 1.85 -10.21
CA THR A 121 17.67 2.13 -11.57
C THR A 121 16.70 3.30 -11.59
N LEU A 122 15.71 3.29 -10.69
CA LEU A 122 14.74 4.38 -10.52
C LEU A 122 15.44 5.70 -10.18
N GLN A 123 16.43 5.66 -9.29
CA GLN A 123 17.23 6.84 -8.93
C GLN A 123 17.94 7.44 -10.15
N THR A 124 18.60 6.61 -10.95
CA THR A 124 19.28 7.06 -12.17
C THR A 124 18.30 7.63 -13.18
N LEU A 125 17.14 6.98 -13.40
CA LEU A 125 16.11 7.51 -14.29
C LEU A 125 15.57 8.87 -13.83
N THR A 126 15.37 9.06 -12.52
CA THR A 126 14.90 10.35 -11.99
C THR A 126 15.90 11.51 -12.05
N THR A 127 17.11 11.28 -12.55
CA THR A 127 18.01 12.39 -12.90
C THR A 127 17.58 13.10 -14.19
N SER A 128 16.83 12.40 -15.05
CA SER A 128 16.42 12.86 -16.37
C SER A 128 14.90 13.02 -16.48
N ASP A 129 14.15 12.17 -15.78
CA ASP A 129 12.69 12.15 -15.77
C ASP A 129 12.13 12.58 -14.41
N ASP A 130 10.98 13.26 -14.41
CA ASP A 130 10.38 13.76 -13.17
C ASP A 130 9.55 12.68 -12.46
N GLU A 131 8.76 11.92 -13.22
CA GLU A 131 7.98 10.77 -12.74
C GLU A 131 8.30 9.54 -13.59
N VAL A 132 8.69 8.44 -12.95
CA VAL A 132 9.17 7.22 -13.59
C VAL A 132 8.28 6.05 -13.22
N VAL A 133 7.81 5.34 -14.23
CA VAL A 133 7.06 4.09 -14.05
C VAL A 133 7.83 2.94 -14.68
N ILE A 134 7.98 1.84 -13.95
CA ILE A 134 8.63 0.64 -14.44
C ILE A 134 7.64 -0.52 -14.40
N ASN A 135 7.52 -1.21 -15.53
CA ASN A 135 6.94 -2.53 -15.64
C ASN A 135 8.07 -3.57 -15.72
N ILE A 136 8.05 -4.58 -14.85
CA ILE A 136 9.13 -5.57 -14.76
C ILE A 136 8.67 -6.91 -15.32
N VAL A 137 9.50 -7.50 -16.17
CA VAL A 137 9.35 -8.87 -16.68
C VAL A 137 10.63 -9.63 -16.33
N ALA A 138 10.55 -10.56 -15.38
CA ALA A 138 11.69 -11.35 -14.94
C ALA A 138 11.54 -12.82 -15.36
N SER A 139 12.64 -13.46 -15.73
CA SER A 139 12.66 -14.92 -15.97
C SER A 139 12.42 -15.69 -14.66
N ARG A 140 11.65 -16.78 -14.72
CA ARG A 140 11.41 -17.63 -13.55
C ARG A 140 12.70 -18.35 -13.16
N ARG A 141 13.11 -18.14 -11.91
CA ARG A 141 14.15 -18.95 -11.28
C ARG A 141 13.71 -20.41 -11.20
N MET A 142 14.46 -21.33 -11.82
CA MET A 142 14.22 -22.77 -11.67
C MET A 142 15.09 -23.32 -10.55
N GLY A 143 14.47 -23.66 -9.42
CA GLY A 143 15.18 -24.36 -8.34
C GLY A 143 15.67 -25.72 -8.81
N LYS A 144 16.99 -25.94 -8.81
CA LYS A 144 17.55 -27.30 -8.89
C LYS A 144 17.22 -27.99 -7.55
N ASN A 145 16.38 -29.01 -7.61
CA ASN A 145 16.01 -29.94 -6.53
C ASN A 145 14.88 -29.52 -5.56
N GLY A 146 13.64 -29.35 -6.05
CA GLY A 146 12.42 -29.64 -5.28
C GLY A 146 12.22 -28.91 -3.93
N THR A 147 12.98 -27.86 -3.65
CA THR A 147 12.78 -26.99 -2.48
C THR A 147 11.65 -26.01 -2.76
N GLU A 148 10.73 -25.89 -1.81
CA GLU A 148 9.47 -25.12 -1.86
C GLU A 148 9.62 -23.82 -2.65
N GLU A 149 9.00 -23.81 -3.84
CA GLU A 149 8.98 -22.64 -4.71
C GLU A 149 8.03 -21.60 -4.14
N MET A 150 8.50 -20.36 -3.96
CA MET A 150 7.63 -19.27 -3.57
C MET A 150 6.58 -19.00 -4.67
N VAL A 151 5.31 -18.90 -4.28
CA VAL A 151 4.21 -18.70 -5.23
C VAL A 151 4.36 -17.31 -5.89
N VAL A 152 4.15 -17.21 -7.21
CA VAL A 152 4.35 -15.97 -8.00
C VAL A 152 3.68 -14.73 -7.38
N GLY A 153 2.50 -14.88 -6.75
CA GLY A 153 1.83 -13.78 -6.05
C GLY A 153 2.58 -13.29 -4.81
N GLU A 154 3.11 -14.21 -4.01
CA GLU A 154 3.92 -13.90 -2.81
C GLU A 154 5.24 -13.20 -3.19
N TYR A 155 5.78 -13.51 -4.37
CA TYR A 155 6.99 -12.87 -4.89
C TYR A 155 6.83 -11.35 -5.05
N LEU A 156 5.70 -10.92 -5.61
CA LEU A 156 5.43 -9.51 -5.91
C LEU A 156 5.16 -8.71 -4.63
N ASP A 157 4.42 -9.28 -3.69
CA ASP A 157 4.15 -8.64 -2.40
C ASP A 157 5.46 -8.44 -1.62
N ARG A 158 6.31 -9.49 -1.53
CA ARG A 158 7.61 -9.38 -0.88
C ARG A 158 8.56 -8.42 -1.59
N LEU A 159 8.56 -8.37 -2.92
CA LEU A 159 9.38 -7.40 -3.66
C LEU A 159 8.93 -5.95 -3.35
N ARG A 160 7.61 -5.69 -3.31
CA ARG A 160 7.07 -4.36 -2.98
C ARG A 160 7.41 -3.95 -1.55
N GLU A 161 7.24 -4.86 -0.58
CA GLU A 161 7.62 -4.62 0.81
C GLU A 161 9.11 -4.24 0.92
N ARG A 162 9.98 -5.00 0.23
CA ARG A 162 11.42 -4.73 0.21
C ARG A 162 11.79 -3.41 -0.46
N LEU A 163 11.18 -3.08 -1.60
CA LEU A 163 11.39 -1.79 -2.25
C LEU A 163 11.06 -0.65 -1.28
N HIS A 164 9.96 -0.75 -0.54
CA HIS A 164 9.55 0.28 0.42
C HIS A 164 10.51 0.39 1.60
N LEU A 165 10.95 -0.75 2.15
CA LEU A 165 12.00 -0.75 3.18
C LEU A 165 13.28 -0.06 2.67
N GLU A 166 13.72 -0.35 1.45
CA GLU A 166 14.90 0.29 0.85
C GLU A 166 14.69 1.80 0.58
N TRP A 167 13.49 2.22 0.20
CA TRP A 167 13.18 3.64 -0.04
C TRP A 167 13.16 4.44 1.25
N VAL A 168 12.51 3.93 2.30
CA VAL A 168 12.50 4.52 3.64
C VAL A 168 13.93 4.61 4.18
N ARG A 169 14.69 3.50 4.11
CA ARG A 169 16.11 3.44 4.50
C ARG A 169 16.98 4.51 3.83
N ARG A 170 16.73 4.82 2.56
CA ARG A 170 17.50 5.83 1.80
C ARG A 170 16.99 7.26 2.01
N GLY A 171 16.03 7.49 2.91
CA GLY A 171 15.37 8.78 3.12
C GLY A 171 14.62 9.25 1.86
N ARG A 172 14.21 8.32 1.00
CA ARG A 172 13.57 8.58 -0.30
C ARG A 172 12.08 8.32 -0.26
N TYR A 173 11.48 8.23 0.92
CA TYR A 173 10.03 8.07 1.03
C TYR A 173 9.32 9.19 0.26
N GLY A 174 9.67 10.46 0.37
CA GLY A 174 9.05 11.51 -0.46
C GLY A 174 9.11 11.32 -1.99
N LEU A 175 10.05 10.52 -2.50
CA LEU A 175 10.18 10.18 -3.94
C LEU A 175 9.34 8.97 -4.37
N HIS A 176 8.75 8.17 -3.46
CA HIS A 176 7.84 7.08 -3.86
C HIS A 176 6.67 7.62 -4.70
N ARG A 177 6.32 8.89 -4.54
CA ARG A 177 5.28 9.57 -5.33
C ARG A 177 5.68 9.78 -6.79
N LYS A 178 6.99 9.74 -7.09
CA LYS A 178 7.56 9.84 -8.44
C LYS A 178 7.93 8.48 -9.03
N TRP A 179 7.90 7.41 -8.24
CA TRP A 179 8.29 6.06 -8.66
C TRP A 179 7.10 5.12 -8.59
N GLU A 180 6.70 4.54 -9.72
CA GLU A 180 5.61 3.58 -9.78
C GLU A 180 6.08 2.23 -10.33
N LEU A 181 5.77 1.15 -9.61
CA LEU A 181 5.91 -0.21 -10.12
C LEU A 181 4.57 -0.66 -10.72
N LYS A 182 4.41 -0.54 -12.04
CA LYS A 182 3.18 -0.88 -12.75
C LYS A 182 2.83 -2.36 -12.63
N GLY A 183 3.85 -3.22 -12.67
CA GLY A 183 3.68 -4.66 -12.58
C GLY A 183 5.00 -5.40 -12.44
N PHE A 184 4.92 -6.64 -11.95
CA PHE A 184 6.01 -7.59 -11.98
C PHE A 184 5.46 -8.92 -12.51
N THR A 185 5.98 -9.36 -13.65
CA THR A 185 5.56 -10.58 -14.32
C THR A 185 6.70 -11.57 -14.40
N ILE A 186 6.40 -12.84 -14.15
CA ILE A 186 7.36 -13.92 -14.26
C ILE A 186 7.14 -14.61 -15.61
N GLY A 187 8.16 -14.58 -16.46
CA GLY A 187 8.17 -15.25 -17.76
C GLY A 187 9.17 -16.41 -17.81
N SER A 188 9.45 -16.89 -19.02
CA SER A 188 10.45 -17.92 -19.26
C SER A 188 11.35 -17.48 -20.40
N ALA A 189 12.66 -17.45 -20.15
CA ALA A 189 13.69 -17.24 -21.17
C ALA A 189 13.73 -18.34 -22.25
N ARG A 190 12.89 -19.39 -22.17
CA ARG A 190 12.71 -20.38 -23.24
C ARG A 190 11.56 -20.08 -24.19
N LYS A 191 10.67 -19.15 -23.82
CA LYS A 191 9.44 -18.85 -24.55
C LYS A 191 9.32 -17.39 -24.99
N SER A 192 9.96 -16.48 -24.26
CA SER A 192 9.98 -15.04 -24.55
C SER A 192 11.33 -14.66 -25.12
N TYR A 193 11.32 -14.09 -26.33
CA TYR A 193 12.51 -13.55 -26.98
C TYR A 193 13.04 -12.31 -26.25
N CYS A 194 12.16 -11.53 -25.61
CA CYS A 194 12.59 -10.43 -24.74
C CYS A 194 13.42 -10.94 -23.55
N LEU A 195 13.03 -12.06 -22.94
CA LEU A 195 13.80 -12.69 -21.87
C LEU A 195 15.04 -13.44 -22.38
N MET A 196 15.04 -13.99 -23.60
CA MET A 196 16.25 -14.53 -24.23
C MET A 196 17.31 -13.44 -24.47
N LEU A 197 16.87 -12.24 -24.88
CA LEU A 197 17.76 -11.09 -24.96
C LEU A 197 18.33 -10.74 -23.58
N ALA A 198 17.48 -10.71 -22.55
CA ALA A 198 17.93 -10.46 -21.18
C ALA A 198 18.95 -11.50 -20.70
N ASP A 199 18.76 -12.79 -20.99
CA ASP A 199 19.72 -13.87 -20.72
C ASP A 199 21.09 -13.58 -21.35
N HIS A 200 21.12 -13.24 -22.65
CA HIS A 200 22.35 -12.91 -23.37
C HIS A 200 23.08 -11.70 -22.79
N VAL A 201 22.35 -10.65 -22.45
CA VAL A 201 22.89 -9.44 -21.83
C VAL A 201 23.45 -9.77 -20.43
N CYS A 202 22.63 -10.36 -19.57
CA CYS A 202 22.99 -10.80 -18.22
C CYS A 202 24.26 -11.69 -18.23
N HIS A 203 24.28 -12.72 -19.06
CA HIS A 203 25.41 -13.64 -19.17
C HIS A 203 26.68 -12.98 -19.73
N SER A 204 26.53 -12.03 -20.66
CA SER A 204 27.69 -11.33 -21.21
C SER A 204 28.41 -10.50 -20.14
N TRP A 205 27.68 -9.84 -19.24
CA TRP A 205 28.30 -9.12 -18.13
C TRP A 205 28.87 -10.06 -17.06
N TYR A 206 28.23 -11.20 -16.82
CA TYR A 206 28.74 -12.23 -15.91
C TYR A 206 30.15 -12.72 -16.31
N CYS A 207 30.43 -12.75 -17.61
CA CYS A 207 31.75 -13.09 -18.14
C CYS A 207 32.76 -11.95 -17.98
N VAL A 208 33.47 -11.92 -16.84
CA VAL A 208 34.36 -10.82 -16.42
C VAL A 208 35.42 -10.40 -17.45
N ALA A 209 35.94 -11.34 -18.25
CA ALA A 209 37.09 -11.11 -19.14
C ALA A 209 36.88 -10.05 -20.22
N GLU A 210 35.64 -9.83 -20.66
CA GLU A 210 35.33 -8.96 -21.81
C GLU A 210 34.50 -7.72 -21.42
N ARG A 211 34.30 -7.48 -20.12
CA ARG A 211 33.45 -6.36 -19.63
C ARG A 211 33.84 -5.02 -20.22
N GLU A 212 35.14 -4.75 -20.34
CA GLU A 212 35.63 -3.46 -20.84
C GLU A 212 35.22 -3.20 -22.31
N ARG A 213 35.06 -4.25 -23.14
CA ARG A 213 34.58 -4.11 -24.52
C ARG A 213 33.12 -3.67 -24.59
N ILE A 214 32.30 -4.15 -23.67
CA ILE A 214 30.85 -3.96 -23.70
C ILE A 214 30.36 -2.88 -22.73
N ARG A 215 31.23 -2.36 -21.85
CA ARG A 215 30.91 -1.40 -20.78
C ARG A 215 30.09 -0.20 -21.21
N HIS A 216 30.40 0.38 -22.35
CA HIS A 216 29.69 1.53 -22.91
C HIS A 216 28.18 1.28 -23.12
N ALA A 217 27.75 0.03 -23.27
CA ALA A 217 26.34 -0.32 -23.43
C ALA A 217 25.58 -0.45 -22.09
N TYR A 218 26.32 -0.59 -20.99
CA TYR A 218 25.77 -0.74 -19.64
C TYR A 218 25.84 0.55 -18.83
N ASP A 219 26.86 1.39 -19.01
CA ASP A 219 26.97 2.65 -18.26
C ASP A 219 25.79 3.61 -18.59
N PRO A 220 25.15 4.26 -17.60
CA PRO A 220 25.45 4.27 -16.15
C PRO A 220 24.70 3.22 -15.31
N TYR A 221 24.09 2.20 -15.92
CA TYR A 221 23.19 1.22 -15.29
C TYR A 221 23.90 -0.07 -14.80
N VAL A 222 25.15 0.06 -14.38
CA VAL A 222 25.87 -0.98 -13.65
C VAL A 222 25.79 -0.65 -12.17
N PHE A 223 25.02 -1.43 -11.43
CA PHE A 223 24.77 -1.20 -10.02
C PHE A 223 25.36 -2.31 -9.18
N SER A 224 26.18 -1.93 -8.21
CA SER A 224 26.61 -2.85 -7.15
C SER A 224 25.53 -2.91 -6.07
N VAL A 225 25.07 -4.12 -5.78
CA VAL A 225 24.26 -4.40 -4.60
C VAL A 225 25.23 -4.55 -3.44
N LEU A 226 25.21 -3.55 -2.55
CA LEU A 226 26.20 -3.42 -1.47
C LEU A 226 25.80 -4.20 -0.22
N ARG A 227 24.62 -4.82 -0.21
CA ARG A 227 24.17 -5.59 0.95
C ARG A 227 25.15 -6.73 1.23
N VAL A 228 25.78 -6.68 2.40
CA VAL A 228 26.43 -7.83 3.04
C VAL A 228 25.33 -8.63 3.75
N GLY A 229 25.59 -9.83 4.29
CA GLY A 229 24.57 -10.58 5.03
C GLY A 229 23.88 -9.71 6.09
N GLN A 230 22.60 -9.96 6.40
CA GLN A 230 21.81 -9.07 7.27
C GLN A 230 22.52 -8.78 8.61
N ASN A 231 23.19 -9.77 9.18
CA ASN A 231 24.01 -9.63 10.39
C ASN A 231 25.20 -8.67 10.22
N GLU A 232 25.94 -8.81 9.11
CA GLU A 232 27.10 -7.98 8.80
C GLU A 232 26.69 -6.53 8.51
N LEU A 233 25.53 -6.32 7.87
CA LEU A 233 24.93 -5.00 7.72
C LEU A 233 24.65 -4.36 9.09
N LEU A 234 23.98 -5.09 9.99
CA LEU A 234 23.67 -4.59 11.32
C LEU A 234 24.94 -4.26 12.11
N ASP A 235 25.96 -5.13 12.06
CA ASP A 235 27.23 -4.88 12.72
C ASP A 235 27.97 -3.67 12.13
N SER A 236 27.96 -3.50 10.81
CA SER A 236 28.52 -2.33 10.14
C SER A 236 27.82 -1.03 10.58
N LEU A 237 26.49 -1.01 10.59
CA LEU A 237 25.72 0.16 11.02
C LEU A 237 25.94 0.47 12.50
N LEU A 238 26.00 -0.54 13.36
CA LEU A 238 26.32 -0.39 14.78
C LEU A 238 27.73 0.19 14.97
N ASN A 239 28.72 -0.34 14.26
CA ASN A 239 30.09 0.17 14.30
C ASN A 239 30.21 1.61 13.76
N ALA A 240 29.37 1.98 12.79
CA ALA A 240 29.28 3.35 12.27
C ALA A 240 28.49 4.31 13.17
N GLY A 241 27.93 3.83 14.29
CA GLY A 241 27.09 4.63 15.20
C GLY A 241 25.70 4.96 14.63
N ALA A 242 25.28 4.32 13.54
CA ALA A 242 23.99 4.51 12.89
C ALA A 242 22.88 3.68 13.59
N LEU A 243 22.76 3.85 14.92
CA LEU A 243 21.96 2.98 15.79
C LEU A 243 20.48 2.90 15.39
N SER A 244 19.86 4.05 15.07
CA SER A 244 18.44 4.12 14.69
C SER A 244 18.15 3.34 13.40
N GLN A 245 19.07 3.42 12.42
CA GLN A 245 18.98 2.69 11.16
C GLN A 245 19.21 1.19 11.36
N ALA A 246 20.20 0.82 12.18
CA ALA A 246 20.44 -0.57 12.54
C ALA A 246 19.21 -1.18 13.24
N CYS A 247 18.62 -0.45 14.20
CA CYS A 247 17.41 -0.90 14.91
C CYS A 247 16.24 -1.07 13.93
N PHE A 248 16.04 -0.11 13.03
CA PHE A 248 15.01 -0.20 11.98
C PHE A 248 15.21 -1.40 11.06
N ASP A 249 16.43 -1.64 10.57
CA ASP A 249 16.75 -2.79 9.71
C ASP A 249 16.58 -4.13 10.45
N TRP A 250 16.87 -4.18 11.75
CA TRP A 250 16.62 -5.33 12.60
C TRP A 250 15.11 -5.60 12.78
N LEU A 251 14.31 -4.56 13.01
CA LEU A 251 12.86 -4.68 13.11
C LEU A 251 12.26 -5.21 11.81
N GLY A 252 12.67 -4.66 10.66
CA GLY A 252 12.19 -5.09 9.34
C GLY A 252 12.54 -6.55 9.06
N ALA A 253 13.81 -6.94 9.28
CA ALA A 253 14.25 -8.32 9.07
C ALA A 253 13.56 -9.31 10.01
N THR A 254 13.34 -8.94 11.28
CA THR A 254 12.63 -9.78 12.25
C THR A 254 11.15 -9.90 11.90
N ALA A 255 10.49 -8.79 11.56
CA ALA A 255 9.07 -8.76 11.21
C ALA A 255 8.74 -9.51 9.91
N ASN A 256 9.69 -9.65 9.00
CA ASN A 256 9.55 -10.42 7.76
C ASN A 256 10.10 -11.85 7.83
N ALA A 257 10.53 -12.32 9.01
CA ALA A 257 11.17 -13.62 9.19
C ALA A 257 12.39 -13.83 8.27
N GLU A 258 13.13 -12.75 7.99
CA GLU A 258 14.38 -12.74 7.23
C GLU A 258 15.62 -12.92 8.14
N MET A 259 15.39 -13.10 9.43
CA MET A 259 16.41 -13.32 10.44
C MET A 259 16.02 -14.53 11.28
N GLU A 260 16.98 -15.42 11.53
CA GLU A 260 16.77 -16.54 12.42
C GLU A 260 16.44 -16.05 13.84
N HIS A 261 15.57 -16.78 14.54
CA HIS A 261 15.11 -16.36 15.87
C HIS A 261 16.26 -16.15 16.87
N GLY A 262 17.29 -17.00 16.81
CA GLY A 262 18.48 -16.87 17.66
C GLY A 262 19.25 -15.56 17.40
N ASP A 263 19.41 -15.19 16.13
CA ASP A 263 20.06 -13.93 15.75
C ASP A 263 19.20 -12.72 16.10
N ALA A 264 17.88 -12.80 15.90
CA ALA A 264 16.96 -11.73 16.27
C ALA A 264 17.05 -11.43 17.78
N MET A 265 17.11 -12.47 18.63
CA MET A 265 17.30 -12.32 20.07
C MET A 265 18.69 -11.80 20.45
N ARG A 266 19.74 -12.25 19.75
CA ARG A 266 21.11 -11.75 19.94
C ARG A 266 21.21 -10.25 19.66
N TYR A 267 20.67 -9.79 18.53
CA TYR A 267 20.66 -8.37 18.19
C TYR A 267 19.77 -7.56 19.12
N ARG A 268 18.60 -8.08 19.53
CA ARG A 268 17.77 -7.44 20.56
C ARG A 268 18.60 -7.13 21.81
N ALA A 269 19.30 -8.12 22.35
CA ALA A 269 20.16 -7.94 23.53
C ALA A 269 21.29 -6.92 23.29
N LYS A 270 21.92 -6.94 22.11
CA LYS A 270 22.96 -5.97 21.71
C LYS A 270 22.38 -4.55 21.67
N PHE A 271 21.26 -4.33 21.00
CA PHE A 271 20.58 -3.04 20.97
C PHE A 271 20.19 -2.59 22.38
N THR A 272 19.62 -3.46 23.21
CA THR A 272 19.25 -3.10 24.59
C THR A 272 20.45 -2.58 25.37
N LEU A 273 21.62 -3.21 25.23
CA LEU A 273 22.86 -2.76 25.85
C LEU A 273 23.31 -1.40 25.29
N GLU A 274 23.42 -1.27 23.97
CA GLU A 274 23.86 -0.04 23.30
C GLU A 274 22.98 1.16 23.68
N TYR A 275 21.65 1.01 23.58
CA TYR A 275 20.72 2.07 23.97
C TYR A 275 20.88 2.43 25.46
N LYS A 276 21.02 1.45 26.36
CA LYS A 276 21.22 1.71 27.80
C LYS A 276 22.54 2.43 28.11
N CYS A 277 23.58 2.21 27.31
CA CYS A 277 24.86 2.89 27.44
C CYS A 277 24.86 4.32 26.85
N LEU A 278 23.94 4.64 25.94
CA LEU A 278 23.85 5.97 25.36
C LEU A 278 23.43 7.03 26.39
N PRO A 279 23.97 8.26 26.31
CA PRO A 279 23.45 9.39 27.05
C PRO A 279 21.99 9.66 26.67
N TYR A 280 21.20 10.15 27.65
CA TYR A 280 19.76 10.38 27.52
C TYR A 280 19.34 11.03 26.19
N LEU A 281 19.94 12.17 25.81
CA LEU A 281 19.54 12.90 24.60
C LEU A 281 19.79 12.10 23.31
N TRP A 282 20.87 11.33 23.25
CA TRP A 282 21.18 10.49 22.09
C TRP A 282 20.25 9.28 22.02
N ARG A 283 19.96 8.65 23.17
CA ARG A 283 18.97 7.59 23.28
C ARG A 283 17.60 8.06 22.79
N LYS A 284 17.14 9.21 23.31
CA LYS A 284 15.88 9.85 22.93
C LYS A 284 15.80 10.09 21.43
N ARG A 285 16.79 10.79 20.86
CA ARG A 285 16.85 11.09 19.43
C ARG A 285 16.84 9.83 18.56
N SER A 286 17.55 8.78 18.99
CA SER A 286 17.61 7.53 18.24
C SER A 286 16.24 6.82 18.22
N ILE A 287 15.54 6.77 19.35
CA ILE A 287 14.18 6.24 19.44
C ILE A 287 13.23 7.03 18.53
N GLN A 288 13.28 8.37 18.60
CA GLN A 288 12.43 9.24 17.76
C GLN A 288 12.66 9.00 16.26
N GLN A 289 13.92 8.84 15.85
CA GLN A 289 14.24 8.53 14.45
C GLN A 289 13.68 7.17 14.01
N THR A 290 13.82 6.12 14.83
CA THR A 290 13.23 4.81 14.53
C THR A 290 11.70 4.88 14.47
N LEU A 291 11.04 5.62 15.36
CA LEU A 291 9.60 5.84 15.31
C LEU A 291 9.16 6.56 14.03
N SER A 292 9.87 7.60 13.61
CA SER A 292 9.56 8.31 12.36
C SER A 292 9.67 7.39 11.14
N LEU A 293 10.69 6.51 11.09
CA LEU A 293 10.82 5.54 10.00
C LEU A 293 9.67 4.51 10.00
N ILE A 294 9.19 4.07 11.17
CA ILE A 294 8.01 3.18 11.27
C ILE A 294 6.73 3.93 10.85
N GLU A 295 6.61 5.20 11.26
CA GLU A 295 5.45 6.05 10.95
C GLU A 295 5.28 6.29 9.45
N GLU A 296 6.38 6.35 8.69
CA GLU A 296 6.32 6.47 7.23
C GLU A 296 5.49 5.34 6.58
N PHE A 297 5.43 4.15 7.16
CA PHE A 297 4.61 3.05 6.64
C PHE A 297 3.12 3.19 6.92
N VAL A 298 2.69 4.02 7.89
CA VAL A 298 1.26 4.25 8.18
C VAL A 298 0.56 4.85 6.96
N GLY A 299 1.27 5.67 6.18
CA GLY A 299 0.76 6.25 4.94
C GLY A 299 0.73 5.31 3.73
N VAL A 300 1.26 4.09 3.84
CA VAL A 300 1.32 3.10 2.76
C VAL A 300 0.45 1.90 3.12
N GLU A 301 -0.79 1.87 2.62
CA GLU A 301 -1.81 0.90 3.08
C GLU A 301 -1.40 -0.58 2.98
N TYR A 302 -0.70 -0.99 1.93
CA TYR A 302 -0.26 -2.38 1.81
C TYR A 302 0.90 -2.74 2.76
N MET A 303 1.55 -1.75 3.38
CA MET A 303 2.60 -1.96 4.39
C MET A 303 2.04 -1.99 5.81
N LEU A 304 0.74 -1.74 6.02
CA LEU A 304 0.14 -1.68 7.36
C LEU A 304 0.41 -2.94 8.19
N ALA A 305 0.37 -4.12 7.56
CA ALA A 305 0.65 -5.37 8.25
C ALA A 305 2.11 -5.49 8.70
N LEU A 306 3.06 -5.01 7.89
CA LEU A 306 4.48 -4.98 8.27
C LEU A 306 4.72 -3.93 9.35
N ALA A 307 4.17 -2.73 9.18
CA ALA A 307 4.27 -1.63 10.13
C ALA A 307 3.73 -2.03 11.51
N ASP A 308 2.62 -2.77 11.56
CA ASP A 308 2.03 -3.30 12.78
C ASP A 308 2.95 -4.28 13.51
N ARG A 309 3.56 -5.22 12.76
CA ARG A 309 4.57 -6.15 13.31
C ARG A 309 5.80 -5.41 13.83
N MET A 310 6.33 -4.46 13.05
CA MET A 310 7.49 -3.64 13.44
C MET A 310 7.19 -2.76 14.65
N GLY A 311 6.04 -2.09 14.67
CA GLY A 311 5.59 -1.23 15.77
C GLY A 311 5.36 -2.00 17.06
N SER A 312 4.83 -3.22 16.98
CA SER A 312 4.68 -4.12 18.13
C SER A 312 6.04 -4.54 18.68
N LEU A 313 6.93 -5.05 17.82
CA LEU A 313 8.30 -5.42 18.21
C LEU A 313 9.06 -4.25 18.83
N PHE A 314 8.94 -3.06 18.24
CA PHE A 314 9.60 -1.87 18.74
C PHE A 314 9.02 -1.38 20.06
N SER A 315 7.70 -1.48 20.27
CA SER A 315 7.07 -1.11 21.53
C SER A 315 7.54 -1.99 22.69
N ASP A 316 7.66 -3.30 22.46
CA ASP A 316 8.18 -4.23 23.45
C ASP A 316 9.65 -3.96 23.76
N PHE A 317 10.46 -3.74 22.72
CA PHE A 317 11.86 -3.35 22.86
C PHE A 317 12.02 -2.00 23.60
N LEU A 318 11.20 -1.00 23.26
CA LEU A 318 11.24 0.32 23.87
C LEU A 318 10.99 0.22 25.38
N ARG A 319 10.00 -0.57 25.81
CA ARG A 319 9.72 -0.82 27.23
C ARG A 319 10.95 -1.37 27.97
N GLU A 320 11.71 -2.27 27.35
CA GLU A 320 12.93 -2.84 27.93
C GLU A 320 14.09 -1.83 28.04
N VAL A 321 14.23 -0.97 27.02
CA VAL A 321 15.28 0.06 26.94
C VAL A 321 15.04 1.16 27.98
N VAL A 322 13.79 1.57 28.17
CA VAL A 322 13.42 2.70 29.04
C VAL A 322 12.95 2.27 30.42
N LEU A 323 12.96 0.96 30.73
CA LEU A 323 12.39 0.38 31.95
C LEU A 323 12.84 1.06 33.25
N ALA A 324 14.11 1.47 33.33
CA ALA A 324 14.66 2.11 34.52
C ALA A 324 14.17 3.56 34.71
N GLU A 325 13.81 4.25 33.62
CA GLU A 325 13.53 5.69 33.61
C GLU A 325 12.35 6.04 32.67
N PRO A 326 11.19 5.35 32.74
CA PRO A 326 10.15 5.47 31.72
C PRO A 326 9.57 6.89 31.62
N HIS A 327 9.55 7.63 32.73
CA HIS A 327 9.09 9.01 32.79
C HIS A 327 9.89 9.97 31.89
N LEU A 328 11.18 9.70 31.65
CA LEU A 328 12.03 10.50 30.76
C LEU A 328 11.69 10.30 29.28
N PHE A 329 11.00 9.20 28.94
CA PHE A 329 10.67 8.79 27.57
C PHE A 329 9.16 8.80 27.31
N THR A 330 8.39 9.57 28.10
CA THR A 330 6.93 9.66 28.00
C THR A 330 6.49 10.04 26.58
N GLU A 331 7.19 10.97 25.94
CA GLU A 331 6.91 11.43 24.57
C GLU A 331 7.09 10.30 23.53
N GLU A 332 8.17 9.53 23.63
CA GLU A 332 8.45 8.42 22.73
C GLU A 332 7.45 7.27 22.92
N ILE A 333 7.12 6.94 24.16
CA ILE A 333 6.12 5.91 24.49
C ILE A 333 4.74 6.35 23.96
N PHE A 334 4.39 7.62 24.15
CA PHE A 334 3.14 8.19 23.64
C PHE A 334 3.08 8.13 22.11
N LYS A 335 4.14 8.57 21.43
CA LYS A 335 4.24 8.52 19.96
C LYS A 335 4.13 7.08 19.43
N ALA A 336 4.80 6.12 20.07
CA ALA A 336 4.69 4.71 19.72
C ALA A 336 3.24 4.21 19.82
N GLY A 337 2.55 4.54 20.93
CA GLY A 337 1.13 4.20 21.11
C GLY A 337 0.23 4.85 20.08
N ARG A 338 0.44 6.13 19.73
CA ARG A 338 -0.32 6.83 18.67
C ARG A 338 -0.14 6.16 17.31
N ILE A 339 1.08 5.79 16.93
CA ILE A 339 1.35 5.09 15.66
C ILE A 339 0.57 3.77 15.62
N ARG A 340 0.61 2.97 16.68
CA ARG A 340 -0.16 1.71 16.75
C ARG A 340 -1.67 1.93 16.70
N LEU A 341 -2.18 2.95 17.39
CA LEU A 341 -3.59 3.33 17.32
C LEU A 341 -4.01 3.62 15.86
N SER A 342 -3.20 4.39 15.13
CA SER A 342 -3.45 4.69 13.72
C SER A 342 -3.46 3.43 12.85
N LEU A 343 -2.47 2.55 13.00
CA LEU A 343 -2.38 1.27 12.29
C LEU A 343 -3.60 0.38 12.55
N HIS A 344 -4.03 0.25 13.81
CA HIS A 344 -5.20 -0.54 14.16
C HIS A 344 -6.51 0.06 13.65
N ASN A 345 -6.63 1.40 13.63
CA ASN A 345 -7.76 2.08 13.01
C ASN A 345 -7.85 1.80 11.51
N HIS A 346 -6.75 1.92 10.77
CA HIS A 346 -6.69 1.58 9.35
C HIS A 346 -7.01 0.11 9.08
N ALA A 347 -6.51 -0.79 9.94
CA ALA A 347 -6.76 -2.23 9.82
C ALA A 347 -8.15 -2.67 10.28
N GLY A 348 -8.95 -1.78 10.89
CA GLY A 348 -10.27 -2.12 11.42
C GLY A 348 -10.26 -2.96 12.71
N ARG A 349 -9.12 -3.03 13.42
CA ARG A 349 -8.94 -3.83 14.64
C ARG A 349 -9.36 -3.05 15.89
N ILE A 350 -10.67 -2.94 16.09
CA ILE A 350 -11.30 -2.13 17.14
C ILE A 350 -10.75 -2.45 18.54
N ALA A 351 -10.65 -3.73 18.90
CA ALA A 351 -10.19 -4.13 20.23
C ALA A 351 -8.75 -3.70 20.51
N CYS A 352 -7.84 -3.89 19.53
CA CYS A 352 -6.46 -3.45 19.63
C CYS A 352 -6.37 -1.92 19.72
N ALA A 353 -7.09 -1.20 18.86
CA ALA A 353 -7.14 0.28 18.91
C ALA A 353 -7.64 0.79 20.27
N HIS A 354 -8.63 0.14 20.86
CA HIS A 354 -9.14 0.49 22.18
C HIS A 354 -8.08 0.28 23.29
N GLN A 355 -7.31 -0.80 23.22
CA GLN A 355 -6.21 -1.04 24.16
C GLN A 355 -5.12 0.05 24.05
N GLU A 356 -4.80 0.51 22.84
CA GLU A 356 -3.87 1.63 22.67
C GLU A 356 -4.41 2.93 23.28
N LEU A 357 -5.70 3.22 23.12
CA LEU A 357 -6.32 4.39 23.74
C LEU A 357 -6.25 4.36 25.27
N LEU A 358 -6.51 3.21 25.89
CA LEU A 358 -6.38 3.05 27.33
C LEU A 358 -4.94 3.28 27.78
N ALA A 359 -3.95 2.80 27.02
CA ALA A 359 -2.54 3.04 27.32
C ALA A 359 -2.15 4.53 27.16
N LEU A 360 -2.67 5.20 26.13
CA LEU A 360 -2.44 6.64 25.91
C LEU A 360 -3.13 7.51 26.96
N ALA A 361 -4.27 7.07 27.51
CA ALA A 361 -5.03 7.78 28.53
C ALA A 361 -4.17 8.15 29.74
N GLU A 362 -3.36 7.20 30.21
CA GLU A 362 -2.43 7.35 31.34
C GLU A 362 -1.28 8.33 31.04
N LEU A 363 -0.98 8.56 29.75
CA LEU A 363 0.13 9.39 29.30
C LEU A 363 -0.30 10.82 28.92
N TYR A 364 -1.60 11.10 28.76
CA TYR A 364 -2.08 12.45 28.45
C TYR A 364 -1.68 13.50 29.50
N PRO A 365 -1.85 13.28 30.83
CA PRO A 365 -1.50 14.31 31.81
C PRO A 365 -0.03 14.76 31.75
N PRO A 366 0.98 13.87 31.75
CA PRO A 366 2.37 14.31 31.61
C PRO A 366 2.66 14.88 30.21
N MET A 367 2.00 14.40 29.15
CA MET A 367 2.15 14.99 27.82
C MET A 367 1.65 16.43 27.75
N LEU A 368 0.45 16.70 28.29
CA LEU A 368 -0.16 18.03 28.36
C LEU A 368 0.58 19.02 29.25
N SER A 369 1.45 18.54 30.14
CA SER A 369 2.25 19.41 31.02
C SER A 369 3.34 20.21 30.27
N ARG A 370 3.57 19.91 28.98
CA ARG A 370 4.60 20.55 28.16
C ARG A 370 4.02 21.02 26.83
N LEU A 371 4.23 22.30 26.51
CA LEU A 371 3.71 22.91 25.29
C LEU A 371 4.28 22.25 24.03
N GLU A 372 5.53 21.81 24.05
CA GLU A 372 6.20 21.17 22.91
C GLU A 372 5.55 19.84 22.49
N ASN A 373 4.75 19.23 23.37
CA ASN A 373 4.07 17.96 23.11
C ASN A 373 2.71 18.11 22.42
N MET A 374 2.20 19.34 22.29
CA MET A 374 0.80 19.57 21.90
C MET A 374 0.47 19.02 20.52
N THR A 375 1.40 19.07 19.57
CA THR A 375 1.20 18.49 18.23
C THR A 375 0.89 16.99 18.31
N GLU A 376 1.69 16.21 19.03
CA GLU A 376 1.48 14.76 19.19
C GLU A 376 0.18 14.45 19.94
N VAL A 377 -0.14 15.25 20.97
CA VAL A 377 -1.41 15.13 21.72
C VAL A 377 -2.62 15.36 20.81
N PHE A 378 -2.60 16.40 20.00
CA PHE A 378 -3.68 16.71 19.06
C PHE A 378 -3.82 15.64 17.98
N GLU A 379 -2.72 15.10 17.46
CA GLU A 379 -2.78 13.98 16.53
C GLU A 379 -3.39 12.72 17.17
N ALA A 380 -3.05 12.41 18.42
CA ALA A 380 -3.65 11.29 19.14
C ALA A 380 -5.15 11.48 19.36
N MET A 381 -5.60 12.70 19.69
CA MET A 381 -7.03 13.02 19.81
C MET A 381 -7.77 12.87 18.46
N ILE A 382 -7.15 13.24 17.35
CA ILE A 382 -7.72 13.02 16.01
C ILE A 382 -7.83 11.51 15.73
N CYS A 383 -6.81 10.72 16.06
CA CYS A 383 -6.84 9.26 15.95
C CYS A 383 -7.92 8.63 16.83
N GLU A 384 -8.15 9.17 18.03
CA GLU A 384 -9.29 8.79 18.87
C GLU A 384 -10.64 9.09 18.17
N GLY A 385 -10.76 10.25 17.52
CA GLY A 385 -11.94 10.59 16.70
C GLY A 385 -12.22 9.56 15.60
N VAL A 386 -11.17 9.13 14.89
CA VAL A 386 -11.28 8.07 13.87
C VAL A 386 -11.71 6.74 14.50
N HIS A 387 -11.14 6.37 15.65
CA HIS A 387 -11.54 5.17 16.39
C HIS A 387 -13.03 5.21 16.77
N LEU A 388 -13.52 6.34 17.27
CA LEU A 388 -14.92 6.52 17.64
C LEU A 388 -15.86 6.39 16.43
N CYS A 389 -15.47 6.92 15.27
CA CYS A 389 -16.20 6.69 14.01
C CYS A 389 -16.25 5.19 13.66
N ASN A 390 -15.13 4.48 13.78
CA ASN A 390 -15.07 3.04 13.54
C ASN A 390 -15.92 2.23 14.56
N CYS A 391 -16.12 2.77 15.76
CA CYS A 391 -16.99 2.21 16.79
C CYS A 391 -18.46 2.64 16.66
N TYR A 392 -18.85 3.37 15.61
CA TYR A 392 -20.21 3.90 15.43
C TYR A 392 -20.62 4.91 16.52
N ALA A 393 -19.66 5.48 17.24
CA ALA A 393 -19.87 6.49 18.29
C ALA A 393 -19.80 7.91 17.70
N PHE A 394 -20.59 8.17 16.65
CA PHE A 394 -20.45 9.39 15.84
C PHE A 394 -20.72 10.68 16.62
N ASP A 395 -21.69 10.67 17.53
CA ASP A 395 -22.02 11.87 18.33
C ASP A 395 -20.89 12.21 19.32
N ILE A 396 -20.22 11.20 19.89
CA ILE A 396 -19.05 11.39 20.75
C ILE A 396 -17.86 11.88 19.92
N ALA A 397 -17.67 11.32 18.73
CA ALA A 397 -16.62 11.75 17.81
C ALA A 397 -16.79 13.22 17.41
N SER A 398 -18.01 13.64 17.06
CA SER A 398 -18.29 15.02 16.64
C SER A 398 -18.11 16.01 17.79
N GLU A 399 -18.54 15.66 19.00
CA GLU A 399 -18.33 16.49 20.20
C GLU A 399 -16.85 16.67 20.51
N LYS A 400 -16.08 15.58 20.56
CA LYS A 400 -14.63 15.64 20.85
C LYS A 400 -13.87 16.43 19.79
N MET A 401 -14.14 16.19 18.51
CA MET A 401 -13.52 16.95 17.42
C MET A 401 -13.94 18.41 17.46
N GLY A 402 -15.18 18.72 17.85
CA GLY A 402 -15.63 20.10 18.03
C GLY A 402 -14.82 20.87 19.06
N ARG A 403 -14.58 20.28 20.24
CA ARG A 403 -13.73 20.88 21.27
C ARG A 403 -12.29 21.09 20.79
N LEU A 404 -11.73 20.12 20.06
CA LEU A 404 -10.38 20.23 19.50
C LEU A 404 -10.29 21.33 18.43
N ILE A 405 -11.31 21.45 17.56
CA ILE A 405 -11.41 22.50 16.55
C ILE A 405 -11.45 23.88 17.20
N GLU A 406 -12.22 24.06 18.27
CA GLU A 406 -12.27 25.32 19.03
C GLU A 406 -10.88 25.71 19.53
N VAL A 407 -10.19 24.79 20.22
CA VAL A 407 -8.83 25.01 20.72
C VAL A 407 -7.86 25.37 19.59
N LEU A 408 -7.85 24.62 18.49
CA LEU A 408 -6.94 24.86 17.37
C LEU A 408 -7.23 26.19 16.66
N ARG A 409 -8.50 26.60 16.56
CA ARG A 409 -8.89 27.90 15.99
C ARG A 409 -8.45 29.06 16.88
N GLU A 410 -8.66 28.94 18.19
CA GLU A 410 -8.21 29.95 19.16
C GLU A 410 -6.69 30.10 19.11
N LEU A 411 -5.95 28.98 19.09
CA LEU A 411 -4.50 29.01 18.91
C LEU A 411 -4.10 29.72 17.62
N ALA A 412 -4.70 29.36 16.48
CA ALA A 412 -4.41 30.00 15.19
C ALA A 412 -4.71 31.51 15.17
N GLN A 413 -5.74 31.96 15.88
CA GLN A 413 -6.09 33.38 16.00
C GLN A 413 -5.13 34.15 16.91
N LEU A 414 -4.53 33.50 17.92
CA LEU A 414 -3.57 34.13 18.82
C LEU A 414 -2.19 34.34 18.18
N VAL A 415 -1.77 33.47 17.27
CA VAL A 415 -0.41 33.54 16.68
C VAL A 415 -0.12 34.91 16.02
N PRO A 416 -1.00 35.49 15.17
CA PRO A 416 -0.78 36.82 14.59
C PRO A 416 -0.73 37.97 15.61
N CYS A 417 -1.34 37.80 16.79
CA CYS A 417 -1.29 38.80 17.87
C CYS A 417 0.02 38.73 18.66
N LEU A 418 0.65 37.55 18.73
CA LEU A 418 1.85 37.29 19.54
C LEU A 418 3.15 37.45 18.75
N LEU A 419 3.10 37.25 17.43
CA LEU A 419 4.25 37.31 16.53
C LEU A 419 4.05 38.40 15.47
N PRO A 420 5.09 39.17 15.10
CA PRO A 420 4.99 40.20 14.08
C PRO A 420 4.91 39.56 12.68
N LEU A 421 3.73 39.05 12.31
CA LEU A 421 3.48 38.30 11.08
C LEU A 421 2.86 39.18 9.98
N SER A 422 3.33 40.42 9.82
CA SER A 422 2.72 41.44 8.93
C SER A 422 2.51 41.00 7.47
N ASP A 423 3.26 39.99 7.01
CA ASP A 423 3.22 39.49 5.63
C ASP A 423 2.51 38.13 5.46
N VAL A 424 2.01 37.52 6.55
CA VAL A 424 1.30 36.22 6.48
C VAL A 424 -0.20 36.45 6.34
N THR A 425 -0.73 36.30 5.13
CA THR A 425 -2.15 36.49 4.82
C THR A 425 -3.00 35.23 5.06
N ILE A 426 -2.40 34.04 4.97
CA ILE A 426 -3.08 32.75 5.16
C ILE A 426 -2.20 31.85 6.04
N MET A 427 -2.79 31.31 7.09
CA MET A 427 -2.16 30.33 7.98
C MET A 427 -2.88 28.99 7.82
N TYR A 428 -2.16 28.00 7.26
CA TYR A 428 -2.65 26.63 7.12
C TYR A 428 -2.42 25.84 8.41
N SER A 429 -3.29 24.86 8.68
CA SER A 429 -3.17 23.97 9.83
C SER A 429 -3.67 22.57 9.49
N ASP A 430 -2.74 21.66 9.18
CA ASP A 430 -3.09 20.28 8.87
C ASP A 430 -3.82 19.58 10.03
N LEU A 431 -3.50 19.93 11.27
CA LEU A 431 -4.22 19.44 12.46
C LEU A 431 -5.68 19.88 12.45
N LEU A 432 -5.94 21.16 12.15
CA LEU A 432 -7.29 21.69 12.08
C LEU A 432 -8.06 21.07 10.90
N GLY A 433 -7.40 20.91 9.74
CA GLY A 433 -7.96 20.22 8.58
C GLY A 433 -8.32 18.76 8.88
N LYS A 434 -7.45 18.02 9.56
CA LYS A 434 -7.69 16.63 9.99
C LYS A 434 -8.83 16.53 11.00
N ALA A 435 -8.92 17.47 11.95
CA ALA A 435 -10.00 17.51 12.94
C ALA A 435 -11.37 17.79 12.28
N TYR A 436 -11.45 18.79 11.38
CA TYR A 436 -12.65 19.02 10.57
C TYR A 436 -13.00 17.81 9.69
N GLY A 437 -12.02 17.22 9.00
CA GLY A 437 -12.24 16.03 8.16
C GLY A 437 -12.72 14.80 8.95
N THR A 438 -12.32 14.67 10.21
CA THR A 438 -12.82 13.60 11.10
C THR A 438 -14.25 13.89 11.56
N ARG A 439 -14.56 15.15 11.91
CA ARG A 439 -15.94 15.56 12.25
C ARG A 439 -16.90 15.48 11.06
N LEU A 440 -16.43 15.82 9.87
CA LEU A 440 -17.12 15.63 8.58
C LEU A 440 -17.57 14.18 8.41
N GLN A 441 -16.68 13.21 8.65
CA GLN A 441 -17.04 11.79 8.55
C GLN A 441 -18.13 11.41 9.55
N ALA A 442 -17.98 11.83 10.82
CA ALA A 442 -19.00 11.59 11.84
C ALA A 442 -20.37 12.15 11.44
N HIS A 443 -20.42 13.41 10.99
CA HIS A 443 -21.65 14.05 10.51
C HIS A 443 -22.21 13.35 9.26
N THR A 444 -21.34 12.96 8.31
CA THR A 444 -21.72 12.22 7.10
C THR A 444 -22.46 10.93 7.48
N PHE A 445 -21.93 10.14 8.42
CA PHE A 445 -22.59 8.92 8.87
C PHE A 445 -23.91 9.20 9.61
N ARG A 446 -23.97 10.27 10.42
CA ARG A 446 -25.22 10.69 11.07
C ARG A 446 -26.30 11.14 10.10
N THR A 447 -25.94 11.68 8.92
CA THR A 447 -26.95 12.08 7.92
C THR A 447 -27.87 10.94 7.46
N ARG A 448 -27.43 9.68 7.60
CA ARG A 448 -28.19 8.49 7.21
C ARG A 448 -29.35 8.18 8.15
N THR A 449 -29.29 8.69 9.38
CA THR A 449 -30.36 8.60 10.38
C THR A 449 -31.01 9.95 10.68
N ASP A 450 -30.25 11.04 10.56
CA ASP A 450 -30.69 12.41 10.80
C ASP A 450 -30.16 13.36 9.72
N ARG A 451 -31.03 13.70 8.75
CA ARG A 451 -30.68 14.60 7.65
C ARG A 451 -30.31 16.02 8.09
N SER A 452 -30.64 16.44 9.31
CA SER A 452 -30.27 17.78 9.80
C SER A 452 -28.75 17.98 9.87
N CYS A 453 -27.99 16.89 10.06
CA CYS A 453 -26.53 16.90 10.08
C CYS A 453 -25.88 17.22 8.73
N TYR A 454 -26.62 17.19 7.61
CA TYR A 454 -26.06 17.44 6.28
C TYR A 454 -25.39 18.82 6.18
N LYS A 455 -26.03 19.87 6.69
CA LYS A 455 -25.46 21.23 6.66
C LYS A 455 -24.16 21.33 7.45
N LEU A 456 -24.09 20.64 8.59
CA LEU A 456 -22.89 20.59 9.42
C LEU A 456 -21.75 19.86 8.70
N ALA A 457 -22.04 18.72 8.06
CA ALA A 457 -21.08 18.00 7.24
C ALA A 457 -20.57 18.88 6.08
N VAL A 458 -21.44 19.68 5.46
CA VAL A 458 -21.03 20.61 4.40
C VAL A 458 -20.04 21.64 4.89
N GLN A 459 -20.37 22.30 6.00
CA GLN A 459 -19.50 23.28 6.60
C GLN A 459 -18.13 22.68 6.99
N ASP A 460 -18.12 21.50 7.62
CA ASP A 460 -16.88 20.83 7.99
C ASP A 460 -16.01 20.48 6.77
N SER A 461 -16.63 20.09 5.65
CA SER A 461 -15.91 19.82 4.40
C SER A 461 -15.24 21.07 3.84
N GLU A 462 -15.97 22.19 3.78
CA GLU A 462 -15.44 23.44 3.27
C GLU A 462 -14.27 23.95 4.13
N GLU A 463 -14.47 23.93 5.45
CA GLU A 463 -13.45 24.32 6.42
C GLU A 463 -12.21 23.42 6.32
N ALA A 464 -12.38 22.08 6.26
CA ALA A 464 -11.25 21.16 6.12
C ALA A 464 -10.40 21.44 4.88
N ILE A 465 -11.03 21.67 3.72
CA ILE A 465 -10.36 21.94 2.45
C ILE A 465 -9.50 23.21 2.54
N MET A 466 -9.97 24.25 3.23
CA MET A 466 -9.25 25.52 3.39
C MET A 466 -7.99 25.40 4.26
N GLN A 467 -7.90 24.38 5.11
CA GLN A 467 -6.78 24.22 6.04
C GLN A 467 -5.56 23.51 5.45
N PHE A 468 -5.75 22.69 4.39
CA PHE A 468 -4.65 21.92 3.80
C PHE A 468 -3.95 22.70 2.71
N HIS A 469 -2.62 22.80 2.81
CA HIS A 469 -1.77 23.34 1.75
C HIS A 469 -1.45 22.31 0.67
N ASN A 470 -1.26 21.05 1.07
CA ASN A 470 -0.91 19.96 0.16
C ASN A 470 -2.14 19.50 -0.66
N PRO A 471 -2.07 19.51 -2.01
CA PRO A 471 -3.18 19.08 -2.88
C PRO A 471 -3.67 17.65 -2.62
N GLN A 472 -2.80 16.74 -2.15
CA GLN A 472 -3.20 15.36 -1.88
C GLN A 472 -4.08 15.22 -0.63
N ASP A 473 -3.84 16.04 0.39
CA ASP A 473 -4.70 16.07 1.57
C ASP A 473 -6.07 16.67 1.22
N GLN A 474 -6.10 17.64 0.31
CA GLN A 474 -7.34 18.17 -0.26
C GLN A 474 -8.10 17.13 -1.09
N GLU A 475 -7.41 16.32 -1.90
CA GLU A 475 -8.00 15.23 -2.69
C GLU A 475 -8.83 14.29 -1.80
N ARG A 476 -8.28 13.88 -0.65
CA ARG A 476 -9.01 13.04 0.32
C ARG A 476 -10.29 13.71 0.83
N GLN A 477 -10.26 15.02 1.08
CA GLN A 477 -11.46 15.76 1.48
C GLN A 477 -12.50 15.85 0.35
N TYR A 478 -12.07 15.98 -0.91
CA TYR A 478 -12.97 15.93 -2.07
C TYR A 478 -13.67 14.57 -2.19
N LEU A 479 -12.98 13.47 -1.87
CA LEU A 479 -13.59 12.14 -1.84
C LEU A 479 -14.61 11.99 -0.70
N TYR A 480 -14.34 12.50 0.50
CA TYR A 480 -15.34 12.53 1.58
C TYR A 480 -16.56 13.37 1.20
N ARG A 481 -16.33 14.49 0.50
CA ARG A 481 -17.42 15.32 -0.01
C ARG A 481 -18.25 14.62 -1.08
N CYS A 482 -17.62 13.92 -2.01
CA CYS A 482 -18.30 13.07 -2.99
C CYS A 482 -19.19 12.04 -2.31
N GLN A 483 -18.66 11.34 -1.29
CA GLN A 483 -19.43 10.39 -0.50
C GLN A 483 -20.65 11.03 0.16
N LEU A 484 -20.48 12.17 0.83
CA LEU A 484 -21.59 12.88 1.49
C LEU A 484 -22.71 13.23 0.51
N GLU A 485 -22.36 13.79 -0.65
CA GLU A 485 -23.34 14.17 -1.68
C GLU A 485 -24.04 12.95 -2.27
N CYS A 486 -23.31 11.85 -2.46
CA CYS A 486 -23.88 10.59 -2.90
C CYS A 486 -24.89 10.04 -1.88
N ASP A 487 -24.55 10.07 -0.58
CA ASP A 487 -25.41 9.64 0.52
C ASP A 487 -26.68 10.52 0.65
N GLN A 488 -26.67 11.76 0.15
CA GLN A 488 -27.86 12.62 0.09
C GLN A 488 -28.66 12.50 -1.21
N GLY A 489 -28.19 11.71 -2.18
CA GLY A 489 -28.81 11.59 -3.50
C GLY A 489 -28.49 12.77 -4.45
N ASN A 490 -27.54 13.63 -4.10
CA ASN A 490 -27.10 14.77 -4.91
C ASN A 490 -26.07 14.32 -5.96
N ALA A 491 -26.50 13.46 -6.89
CA ALA A 491 -25.59 12.84 -7.86
C ALA A 491 -24.76 13.84 -8.72
N PRO A 492 -25.29 15.00 -9.15
CA PRO A 492 -24.48 15.99 -9.89
C PRO A 492 -23.33 16.57 -9.06
N GLU A 493 -23.56 16.91 -7.80
CA GLU A 493 -22.51 17.43 -6.92
C GLU A 493 -21.52 16.32 -6.55
N ALA A 494 -21.98 15.11 -6.27
CA ALA A 494 -21.11 13.97 -6.04
C ALA A 494 -20.14 13.74 -7.22
N LEU A 495 -20.65 13.77 -8.47
CA LEU A 495 -19.82 13.68 -9.66
C LEU A 495 -18.81 14.83 -9.75
N ARG A 496 -19.25 16.07 -9.49
CA ARG A 496 -18.38 17.24 -9.53
C ARG A 496 -17.21 17.13 -8.56
N TRP A 497 -17.45 16.67 -7.33
CA TRP A 497 -16.39 16.49 -6.34
C TRP A 497 -15.46 15.31 -6.68
N LEU A 498 -16.01 14.23 -7.24
CA LEU A 498 -15.20 13.12 -7.73
C LEU A 498 -14.27 13.55 -8.88
N LEU A 499 -14.80 14.31 -9.84
CA LEU A 499 -14.02 14.88 -10.95
C LEU A 499 -12.95 15.86 -10.45
N LYS A 500 -13.26 16.66 -9.42
CA LYS A 500 -12.31 17.56 -8.79
C LYS A 500 -11.17 16.82 -8.10
N ALA A 501 -11.45 15.69 -7.43
CA ALA A 501 -10.45 14.85 -6.78
C ALA A 501 -9.37 14.37 -7.77
N THR A 502 -9.78 14.00 -8.98
CA THR A 502 -8.87 13.49 -10.03
C THR A 502 -8.39 14.56 -11.02
N GLN A 503 -8.83 15.82 -10.86
CA GLN A 503 -8.57 16.91 -11.81
C GLN A 503 -9.01 16.57 -13.25
N THR A 504 -10.12 15.85 -13.38
CA THR A 504 -10.74 15.48 -14.66
C THR A 504 -12.04 16.25 -14.88
N ASN A 505 -12.54 16.31 -16.11
CA ASN A 505 -13.75 17.07 -16.44
C ASN A 505 -14.94 16.19 -16.88
N THR A 506 -14.68 14.94 -17.28
CA THR A 506 -15.72 14.04 -17.79
C THR A 506 -15.62 12.63 -17.19
N ILE A 507 -16.70 11.87 -17.28
CA ILE A 507 -16.73 10.45 -16.84
C ILE A 507 -15.73 9.60 -17.64
N ASP A 508 -15.54 9.90 -18.93
CA ASP A 508 -14.56 9.21 -19.78
C ASP A 508 -13.12 9.49 -19.33
N GLU A 509 -12.80 10.76 -19.06
CA GLU A 509 -11.49 11.17 -18.52
C GLU A 509 -11.23 10.53 -17.16
N LEU A 510 -12.23 10.51 -16.27
CA LEU A 510 -12.15 9.87 -14.95
C LEU A 510 -11.91 8.37 -15.06
N ALA A 511 -12.63 7.68 -15.94
CA ALA A 511 -12.41 6.25 -16.16
C ALA A 511 -11.07 5.97 -16.85
N GLY A 512 -10.61 6.86 -17.73
CA GLY A 512 -9.27 6.83 -18.31
C GLY A 512 -8.16 7.02 -17.27
N TYR A 513 -8.38 7.91 -16.29
CA TYR A 513 -7.48 8.04 -15.13
C TYR A 513 -7.41 6.73 -14.35
N LEU A 514 -8.56 6.13 -14.02
CA LEU A 514 -8.63 4.85 -13.30
C LEU A 514 -8.00 3.69 -14.08
N GLN A 515 -8.18 3.64 -15.40
CA GLN A 515 -7.59 2.60 -16.25
C GLN A 515 -6.06 2.59 -16.19
N ASN A 516 -5.46 3.77 -16.04
CA ASN A 516 -4.00 3.97 -16.13
C ASN A 516 -3.33 4.14 -14.76
N ASN A 517 -4.07 3.98 -13.65
CA ASN A 517 -3.56 4.26 -12.32
C ASN A 517 -4.00 3.22 -11.29
N ALA A 518 -3.04 2.51 -10.70
CA ALA A 518 -3.28 1.50 -9.65
C ALA A 518 -2.79 1.94 -8.26
N SER A 519 -2.50 3.23 -8.08
CA SER A 519 -2.12 3.81 -6.80
C SER A 519 -3.20 3.64 -5.74
N VAL A 520 -2.82 3.73 -4.47
CA VAL A 520 -3.77 3.67 -3.33
C VAL A 520 -4.88 4.72 -3.49
N SER A 521 -4.54 5.97 -3.87
CA SER A 521 -5.54 7.02 -4.06
C SER A 521 -6.57 6.65 -5.13
N ALA A 522 -6.10 6.12 -6.26
CA ALA A 522 -6.98 5.67 -7.34
C ALA A 522 -7.97 4.57 -6.89
N ARG A 523 -7.63 3.76 -5.87
CA ARG A 523 -8.56 2.75 -5.31
C ARG A 523 -9.74 3.41 -4.60
N PHE A 524 -9.50 4.47 -3.82
CA PHE A 524 -10.57 5.22 -3.15
C PHE A 524 -11.41 6.03 -4.15
N VAL A 525 -10.79 6.54 -5.21
CA VAL A 525 -11.52 7.14 -6.36
C VAL A 525 -12.43 6.09 -7.00
N MET A 526 -11.91 4.87 -7.27
CA MET A 526 -12.70 3.78 -7.85
C MET A 526 -13.86 3.33 -6.94
N ALA A 527 -13.64 3.31 -5.62
CA ALA A 527 -14.71 3.03 -4.65
C ALA A 527 -15.82 4.09 -4.69
N ASN A 528 -15.46 5.39 -4.77
CA ASN A 528 -16.43 6.47 -4.93
C ASN A 528 -17.13 6.44 -6.29
N TYR A 529 -16.42 6.10 -7.37
CA TYR A 529 -17.00 5.89 -8.69
C TYR A 529 -18.10 4.83 -8.65
N CYS A 530 -17.80 3.65 -8.10
CA CYS A 530 -18.77 2.57 -7.99
C CYS A 530 -19.94 2.92 -7.06
N ARG A 531 -19.69 3.64 -5.96
CA ARG A 531 -20.74 4.13 -5.07
C ARG A 531 -21.68 5.08 -5.80
N LEU A 532 -21.15 6.08 -6.49
CA LEU A 532 -21.95 7.01 -7.28
C LEU A 532 -22.75 6.27 -8.35
N MET A 533 -22.12 5.37 -9.11
CA MET A 533 -22.80 4.54 -10.10
C MET A 533 -23.93 3.70 -9.49
N ALA A 534 -23.74 3.16 -8.28
CA ALA A 534 -24.74 2.34 -7.60
C ALA A 534 -25.96 3.13 -7.11
N HIS A 535 -25.82 4.43 -6.84
CA HIS A 535 -26.87 5.25 -6.22
C HIS A 535 -27.40 6.39 -7.10
N ALA A 536 -26.72 6.72 -8.19
CA ALA A 536 -27.13 7.74 -9.14
C ALA A 536 -28.47 7.40 -9.84
N PRO A 537 -29.14 8.42 -10.42
CA PRO A 537 -30.24 8.21 -11.36
C PRO A 537 -29.82 7.31 -12.53
N SER A 538 -30.79 6.59 -13.11
CA SER A 538 -30.52 5.54 -14.11
C SER A 538 -29.71 6.02 -15.30
N GLU A 539 -29.95 7.24 -15.80
CA GLU A 539 -29.23 7.80 -16.94
C GLU A 539 -27.72 7.95 -16.66
N LEU A 540 -27.37 8.62 -15.55
CA LEU A 540 -25.97 8.79 -15.14
C LEU A 540 -25.31 7.46 -14.81
N ALA A 541 -26.02 6.59 -14.07
CA ALA A 541 -25.50 5.28 -13.68
C ALA A 541 -25.19 4.39 -14.90
N CYS A 542 -26.07 4.38 -15.92
CA CYS A 542 -25.84 3.65 -17.16
C CYS A 542 -24.67 4.22 -17.96
N SER A 543 -24.53 5.54 -18.03
CA SER A 543 -23.38 6.19 -18.68
C SER A 543 -22.06 5.83 -18.00
N MET A 544 -22.00 5.85 -16.67
CA MET A 544 -20.83 5.42 -15.91
C MET A 544 -20.51 3.94 -16.17
N TYR A 545 -21.51 3.06 -16.11
CA TYR A 545 -21.31 1.63 -16.36
C TYR A 545 -20.88 1.32 -17.80
N ALA A 546 -21.38 2.06 -18.79
CA ALA A 546 -20.95 1.93 -20.18
C ALA A 546 -19.46 2.24 -20.32
N VAL A 547 -19.00 3.38 -19.79
CA VAL A 547 -17.59 3.79 -19.81
C VAL A 547 -16.72 2.80 -19.02
N TRP A 548 -17.21 2.27 -17.89
CA TRP A 548 -16.52 1.23 -17.12
C TRP A 548 -16.19 0.00 -17.98
N GLY A 549 -17.16 -0.45 -18.80
CA GLY A 549 -16.99 -1.54 -19.74
C GLY A 549 -16.01 -1.20 -20.88
N GLU A 550 -16.14 -0.01 -21.48
CA GLU A 550 -15.27 0.47 -22.56
C GLU A 550 -13.80 0.54 -22.13
N LYS A 551 -13.53 1.03 -20.91
CA LYS A 551 -12.18 1.09 -20.34
C LYS A 551 -11.72 -0.22 -19.70
N GLN A 552 -12.53 -1.29 -19.75
CA GLN A 552 -12.24 -2.62 -19.20
C GLN A 552 -11.85 -2.61 -17.71
N LEU A 553 -12.50 -1.76 -16.90
CA LEU A 553 -12.18 -1.61 -15.48
C LEU A 553 -12.44 -2.88 -14.65
N ASP A 554 -13.26 -3.82 -15.14
CA ASP A 554 -13.43 -5.16 -14.55
C ASP A 554 -12.12 -5.98 -14.48
N ARG A 555 -11.13 -5.63 -15.32
CA ARG A 555 -9.81 -6.27 -15.37
C ARG A 555 -8.74 -5.48 -14.63
N HIS A 556 -9.11 -4.39 -13.97
CA HIS A 556 -8.16 -3.52 -13.31
C HIS A 556 -7.40 -4.25 -12.19
N PRO A 557 -6.06 -4.13 -12.08
CA PRO A 557 -5.25 -4.88 -11.10
C PRO A 557 -5.69 -4.71 -9.65
N THR A 558 -6.20 -3.53 -9.28
CA THR A 558 -6.75 -3.24 -7.94
C THR A 558 -7.76 -4.29 -7.49
N LEU A 559 -8.59 -4.80 -8.39
CA LEU A 559 -9.64 -5.74 -8.02
C LEU A 559 -9.06 -7.07 -7.50
N ASN A 560 -7.82 -7.43 -7.85
CA ASN A 560 -7.19 -8.68 -7.40
C ASN A 560 -6.72 -8.63 -5.95
N LEU A 561 -6.69 -7.44 -5.34
CA LEU A 561 -6.30 -7.25 -3.94
C LEU A 561 -7.41 -7.74 -3.00
N LYS A 562 -7.04 -8.05 -1.76
CA LYS A 562 -7.95 -8.55 -0.71
C LYS A 562 -7.97 -7.61 0.50
N GLU A 563 -7.99 -6.32 0.23
CA GLU A 563 -7.88 -5.26 1.23
C GLU A 563 -8.88 -4.14 0.94
N HIS A 564 -9.15 -3.32 1.96
CA HIS A 564 -9.95 -2.10 1.81
C HIS A 564 -9.31 -1.16 0.79
N PRO A 565 -10.08 -0.47 -0.08
CA PRO A 565 -11.54 -0.47 -0.21
C PRO A 565 -12.10 -1.40 -1.30
N VAL A 566 -11.42 -2.50 -1.66
CA VAL A 566 -11.82 -3.36 -2.79
C VAL A 566 -13.17 -4.04 -2.55
N GLU A 567 -13.49 -4.38 -1.30
CA GLU A 567 -14.81 -4.89 -0.93
C GLU A 567 -15.93 -3.88 -1.22
N ILE A 568 -15.68 -2.57 -1.06
CA ILE A 568 -16.65 -1.52 -1.40
C ILE A 568 -16.85 -1.42 -2.91
N ILE A 569 -15.75 -1.46 -3.68
CA ILE A 569 -15.81 -1.48 -5.15
C ILE A 569 -16.68 -2.66 -5.62
N CYS A 570 -16.38 -3.86 -5.13
CA CYS A 570 -17.11 -5.07 -5.48
C CYS A 570 -18.58 -5.02 -5.02
N TRP A 571 -18.83 -4.52 -3.80
CA TRP A 571 -20.17 -4.38 -3.28
C TRP A 571 -21.00 -3.45 -4.15
N LYS A 572 -20.56 -2.21 -4.37
CA LYS A 572 -21.34 -1.20 -5.09
C LYS A 572 -21.51 -1.52 -6.58
N LEU A 573 -20.53 -2.14 -7.22
CA LEU A 573 -20.70 -2.68 -8.58
C LEU A 573 -21.79 -3.76 -8.62
N GLY A 574 -21.83 -4.64 -7.61
CA GLY A 574 -22.91 -5.61 -7.46
C GLY A 574 -24.26 -4.95 -7.20
N THR A 575 -24.33 -3.95 -6.32
CA THR A 575 -25.55 -3.17 -6.04
C THR A 575 -26.12 -2.57 -7.32
N TYR A 576 -25.28 -1.95 -8.17
CA TYR A 576 -25.71 -1.42 -9.47
C TYR A 576 -26.33 -2.51 -10.34
N LEU A 577 -25.65 -3.65 -10.50
CA LEU A 577 -26.13 -4.76 -11.34
C LEU A 577 -27.45 -5.35 -10.84
N LEU A 578 -27.62 -5.48 -9.51
CA LEU A 578 -28.87 -5.93 -8.91
C LEU A 578 -30.02 -4.96 -9.19
N ARG A 579 -29.77 -3.64 -9.11
CA ARG A 579 -30.77 -2.61 -9.47
C ARG A 579 -31.17 -2.65 -10.94
N GLN A 580 -30.26 -3.03 -11.83
CA GLN A 580 -30.54 -3.23 -13.26
C GLN A 580 -31.21 -4.59 -13.58
N GLY A 581 -31.44 -5.43 -12.57
CA GLY A 581 -32.07 -6.74 -12.72
C GLY A 581 -31.10 -7.88 -13.06
N ASP A 582 -29.79 -7.64 -13.14
CA ASP A 582 -28.78 -8.68 -13.37
C ASP A 582 -28.41 -9.40 -12.07
N MET A 583 -29.34 -10.24 -11.62
CA MET A 583 -29.20 -11.00 -10.38
C MET A 583 -27.95 -11.89 -10.33
N PRO A 584 -27.60 -12.68 -11.38
CA PRO A 584 -26.43 -13.55 -11.33
C PRO A 584 -25.11 -12.80 -11.17
N ARG A 585 -24.87 -11.74 -11.97
CA ARG A 585 -23.62 -10.97 -11.88
C ARG A 585 -23.58 -10.15 -10.60
N GLY A 586 -24.68 -9.52 -10.20
CA GLY A 586 -24.76 -8.74 -8.97
C GLY A 586 -24.42 -9.57 -7.72
N ILE A 587 -24.99 -10.77 -7.60
CA ILE A 587 -24.68 -11.68 -6.48
C ILE A 587 -23.22 -12.16 -6.52
N SER A 588 -22.65 -12.43 -7.70
CA SER A 588 -21.24 -12.82 -7.84
C SER A 588 -20.29 -11.75 -7.29
N TRP A 589 -20.56 -10.48 -7.61
CA TRP A 589 -19.78 -9.35 -7.09
C TRP A 589 -19.92 -9.18 -5.56
N HIS A 590 -21.13 -9.33 -5.02
CA HIS A 590 -21.31 -9.35 -3.57
C HIS A 590 -20.56 -10.50 -2.90
N GLN A 591 -20.50 -11.70 -3.52
CA GLN A 591 -19.72 -12.82 -2.98
C GLN A 591 -18.22 -12.51 -2.93
N ARG A 592 -17.68 -11.81 -3.92
CA ARG A 592 -16.30 -11.32 -3.92
C ARG A 592 -16.06 -10.34 -2.77
N ALA A 593 -16.96 -9.37 -2.58
CA ALA A 593 -16.91 -8.43 -1.47
C ALA A 593 -16.94 -9.16 -0.11
N LEU A 594 -17.88 -10.08 0.08
CA LEU A 594 -18.01 -10.88 1.31
C LEU A 594 -16.78 -11.72 1.63
N LYS A 595 -16.06 -12.21 0.61
CA LYS A 595 -14.82 -12.98 0.81
C LYS A 595 -13.73 -12.10 1.43
N ILE A 596 -13.67 -10.82 1.08
CA ILE A 596 -12.74 -9.85 1.67
C ILE A 596 -13.23 -9.48 3.06
N SER A 597 -14.48 -9.02 3.19
CA SER A 597 -15.09 -8.52 4.43
C SER A 597 -15.09 -9.54 5.58
N LEU A 598 -15.16 -10.83 5.27
CA LEU A 598 -15.26 -11.90 6.27
C LEU A 598 -13.99 -12.77 6.35
N SER A 599 -12.87 -12.29 5.80
CA SER A 599 -11.61 -13.03 5.75
C SER A 599 -10.92 -13.10 7.11
N ASN A 600 -10.95 -12.02 7.89
CA ASN A 600 -10.29 -11.91 9.19
C ASN A 600 -11.30 -11.54 10.30
N PRO A 601 -11.49 -12.38 11.33
CA PRO A 601 -12.43 -12.11 12.42
C PRO A 601 -12.03 -10.92 13.32
N GLU A 602 -10.76 -10.49 13.30
CA GLU A 602 -10.29 -9.36 14.12
C GLU A 602 -10.63 -7.99 13.50
N GLN A 603 -10.96 -7.94 12.20
CA GLN A 603 -11.25 -6.71 11.47
C GLN A 603 -12.74 -6.39 11.55
N LEU A 604 -13.19 -5.91 12.71
CA LEU A 604 -14.61 -5.71 12.98
C LEU A 604 -15.29 -4.72 12.01
N THR A 605 -14.59 -3.68 11.55
CA THR A 605 -15.16 -2.76 10.55
C THR A 605 -15.51 -3.49 9.25
N LEU A 606 -14.61 -4.32 8.72
CA LEU A 606 -14.88 -5.17 7.56
C LEU A 606 -16.03 -6.16 7.79
N ILE A 607 -16.13 -6.74 8.99
CA ILE A 607 -17.24 -7.63 9.33
C ILE A 607 -18.58 -6.89 9.25
N THR A 608 -18.65 -5.66 9.76
CA THR A 608 -19.88 -4.85 9.69
C THR A 608 -20.29 -4.51 8.25
N ILE A 609 -19.32 -4.28 7.36
CA ILE A 609 -19.56 -4.15 5.91
C ILE A 609 -20.13 -5.46 5.35
N GLY A 610 -19.57 -6.59 5.76
CA GLY A 610 -20.08 -7.91 5.39
C GLY A 610 -21.54 -8.13 5.80
N LEU A 611 -21.95 -7.63 6.97
CA LEU A 611 -23.36 -7.67 7.40
C LEU A 611 -24.25 -6.81 6.50
N ALA A 612 -23.81 -5.61 6.11
CA ALA A 612 -24.55 -4.74 5.19
C ALA A 612 -24.76 -5.42 3.83
N ILE A 613 -23.70 -6.01 3.27
CA ILE A 613 -23.78 -6.75 1.99
C ILE A 613 -24.77 -7.91 2.09
N LEU A 614 -24.76 -8.66 3.21
CA LEU A 614 -25.70 -9.77 3.43
C LEU A 614 -27.14 -9.28 3.56
N ALA A 615 -27.38 -8.17 4.28
CA ALA A 615 -28.70 -7.55 4.38
C ALA A 615 -29.22 -7.12 3.00
N GLU A 616 -28.37 -6.48 2.19
CA GLU A 616 -28.72 -6.10 0.82
C GLU A 616 -29.01 -7.33 -0.06
N GLN A 617 -28.17 -8.38 0.00
CA GLN A 617 -28.44 -9.63 -0.71
C GLN A 617 -29.80 -10.23 -0.32
N CYS A 618 -30.14 -10.25 0.97
CA CYS A 618 -31.43 -10.73 1.47
C CYS A 618 -32.58 -9.95 0.84
N ALA A 619 -32.48 -8.63 0.75
CA ALA A 619 -33.50 -7.78 0.16
C ALA A 619 -33.77 -8.15 -1.31
N TYR A 620 -32.72 -8.35 -2.12
CA TYR A 620 -32.86 -8.67 -3.54
C TYR A 620 -33.31 -10.10 -3.83
N VAL A 621 -33.10 -11.06 -2.91
CA VAL A 621 -33.54 -12.45 -3.09
C VAL A 621 -34.83 -12.78 -2.35
N ILE A 622 -35.51 -11.80 -1.76
CA ILE A 622 -36.69 -12.01 -0.89
C ILE A 622 -37.83 -12.75 -1.60
N SER A 623 -37.99 -12.53 -2.91
CA SER A 623 -39.00 -13.19 -3.74
C SER A 623 -38.74 -14.69 -3.92
N ASN A 624 -37.53 -15.15 -3.64
CA ASN A 624 -37.14 -16.56 -3.67
C ASN A 624 -36.92 -17.08 -2.24
N GLN A 625 -37.96 -17.71 -1.69
CA GLN A 625 -37.98 -18.16 -0.30
C GLN A 625 -36.77 -19.04 0.10
N ALA A 626 -36.29 -19.92 -0.81
CA ALA A 626 -35.14 -20.77 -0.54
C ALA A 626 -33.83 -19.98 -0.45
N LYS A 627 -33.60 -19.07 -1.40
CA LYS A 627 -32.42 -18.18 -1.40
C LYS A 627 -32.46 -17.18 -0.24
N PHE A 628 -33.63 -16.63 0.06
CA PHE A 628 -33.84 -15.76 1.22
C PHE A 628 -33.52 -16.48 2.52
N LYS A 629 -34.06 -17.69 2.73
CA LYS A 629 -33.77 -18.47 3.94
C LYS A 629 -32.27 -18.73 4.11
N ALA A 630 -31.57 -19.10 3.04
CA ALA A 630 -30.13 -19.35 3.10
C ALA A 630 -29.32 -18.07 3.41
N SER A 631 -29.65 -16.94 2.77
CA SER A 631 -28.94 -15.68 3.00
C SER A 631 -29.27 -15.07 4.36
N GLY A 632 -30.54 -15.11 4.78
CA GLY A 632 -31.03 -14.66 6.08
C GLY A 632 -30.41 -15.44 7.24
N GLN A 633 -30.31 -16.77 7.14
CA GLN A 633 -29.60 -17.58 8.14
C GLN A 633 -28.12 -17.20 8.26
N LYS A 634 -27.47 -16.88 7.13
CA LYS A 634 -26.07 -16.44 7.14
C LYS A 634 -25.93 -15.06 7.80
N LEU A 635 -26.83 -14.13 7.50
CA LEU A 635 -26.88 -12.81 8.13
C LEU A 635 -27.11 -12.92 9.63
N GLU A 636 -28.14 -13.66 10.06
CA GLU A 636 -28.47 -13.87 11.47
C GLU A 636 -27.31 -14.49 12.25
N LYS A 637 -26.69 -15.55 11.71
CA LYS A 637 -25.53 -16.19 12.32
C LYS A 637 -24.37 -15.22 12.50
N ARG A 638 -24.09 -14.39 11.49
CA ARG A 638 -22.98 -13.42 11.54
C ARG A 638 -23.28 -12.25 12.47
N LEU A 639 -24.50 -11.76 12.48
CA LEU A 639 -24.95 -10.72 13.42
C LEU A 639 -24.83 -11.21 14.87
N SER A 640 -25.31 -12.43 15.14
CA SER A 640 -25.21 -13.04 16.47
C SER A 640 -23.76 -13.23 16.89
N ALA A 641 -22.89 -13.65 15.97
CA ALA A 641 -21.45 -13.76 16.24
C ALA A 641 -20.78 -12.40 16.54
N LEU A 642 -21.17 -11.34 15.82
CA LEU A 642 -20.70 -9.98 16.11
C LEU A 642 -21.11 -9.56 17.52
N LEU A 643 -22.40 -9.68 17.86
CA LEU A 643 -22.93 -9.28 19.17
C LEU A 643 -22.36 -10.11 20.33
N ALA A 644 -21.95 -11.36 20.06
CA ALA A 644 -21.26 -12.21 21.02
C ALA A 644 -19.75 -11.96 21.13
N THR A 645 -19.19 -11.01 20.36
CA THR A 645 -17.75 -10.72 20.38
C THR A 645 -17.35 -10.10 21.72
N PRO A 646 -16.41 -10.71 22.46
CA PRO A 646 -15.95 -10.14 23.73
C PRO A 646 -15.34 -8.76 23.53
N GLY A 647 -15.72 -7.80 24.38
CA GLY A 647 -15.20 -6.43 24.32
C GLY A 647 -15.69 -5.63 23.12
N LEU A 648 -16.80 -6.02 22.48
CA LEU A 648 -17.46 -5.20 21.47
C LEU A 648 -17.87 -3.85 22.11
N PRO A 649 -17.52 -2.69 21.52
CA PRO A 649 -17.88 -1.39 22.09
C PRO A 649 -19.41 -1.23 22.23
N ASP A 650 -19.85 -0.59 23.31
CA ASP A 650 -21.28 -0.40 23.63
C ASP A 650 -22.05 0.29 22.50
N SER A 651 -21.42 1.24 21.81
CA SER A 651 -21.99 1.93 20.65
C SER A 651 -22.23 0.97 19.48
N MET A 652 -21.29 0.06 19.18
CA MET A 652 -21.45 -0.97 18.17
C MET A 652 -22.52 -1.98 18.58
N HIS A 653 -22.47 -2.44 19.84
CA HIS A 653 -23.46 -3.38 20.36
C HIS A 653 -24.88 -2.80 20.25
N SER A 654 -25.08 -1.57 20.72
CA SER A 654 -26.38 -0.87 20.65
C SER A 654 -26.85 -0.68 19.21
N TYR A 655 -25.94 -0.30 18.31
CA TYR A 655 -26.24 -0.13 16.90
C TYR A 655 -26.72 -1.43 16.25
N PHE A 656 -25.97 -2.53 16.40
CA PHE A 656 -26.29 -3.81 15.75
C PHE A 656 -27.37 -4.62 16.48
N ALA A 657 -27.61 -4.38 17.78
CA ALA A 657 -28.74 -4.96 18.49
C ALA A 657 -30.08 -4.51 17.88
N SER A 658 -30.15 -3.27 17.34
CA SER A 658 -31.34 -2.78 16.64
C SER A 658 -31.66 -3.56 15.36
N TRP A 659 -30.69 -4.27 14.77
CA TRP A 659 -30.89 -5.07 13.55
C TRP A 659 -31.62 -6.38 13.83
N VAL A 660 -31.52 -6.92 15.04
CA VAL A 660 -32.02 -8.27 15.39
C VAL A 660 -33.50 -8.42 15.05
N GLY A 661 -34.31 -7.41 15.39
CA GLY A 661 -35.75 -7.41 15.14
C GLY A 661 -36.14 -7.43 13.66
N VAL A 662 -35.29 -6.90 12.76
CA VAL A 662 -35.50 -6.92 11.32
C VAL A 662 -34.97 -8.22 10.70
N VAL A 663 -33.79 -8.68 11.14
CA VAL A 663 -33.12 -9.87 10.60
C VAL A 663 -33.86 -11.16 10.94
N GLN A 664 -34.50 -11.24 12.11
CA GLN A 664 -35.23 -12.43 12.56
C GLN A 664 -36.66 -12.52 12.02
N GLN A 665 -37.10 -11.57 11.19
CA GLN A 665 -38.45 -11.61 10.64
C GLN A 665 -38.62 -12.78 9.66
N PRO A 666 -39.76 -13.49 9.70
CA PRO A 666 -40.09 -14.48 8.68
C PRO A 666 -40.13 -13.83 7.29
N CYS A 667 -39.77 -14.60 6.24
CA CYS A 667 -39.78 -14.14 4.83
C CYS A 667 -41.09 -13.46 4.40
N ALA A 668 -42.23 -13.88 4.96
CA ALA A 668 -43.55 -13.32 4.65
C ALA A 668 -43.81 -11.92 5.28
N LYS A 669 -42.97 -11.49 6.22
CA LYS A 669 -43.08 -10.22 6.95
C LYS A 669 -41.91 -9.28 6.70
N ALA A 670 -40.75 -9.80 6.29
CA ALA A 670 -39.58 -9.01 5.98
C ALA A 670 -39.86 -8.04 4.82
N SER A 671 -39.52 -6.76 4.99
CA SER A 671 -39.60 -5.75 3.94
C SER A 671 -38.27 -5.61 3.21
N VAL A 672 -38.33 -5.51 1.87
CA VAL A 672 -37.18 -5.11 1.04
C VAL A 672 -36.59 -3.79 1.53
N GLU A 673 -37.46 -2.82 1.82
CA GLU A 673 -37.06 -1.48 2.25
C GLU A 673 -36.33 -1.50 3.59
N GLU A 674 -36.79 -2.30 4.55
CA GLU A 674 -36.15 -2.42 5.86
C GLU A 674 -34.74 -3.03 5.75
N LEU A 675 -34.59 -4.11 4.97
CA LEU A 675 -33.30 -4.76 4.74
C LEU A 675 -32.31 -3.86 3.98
N LEU A 676 -32.79 -3.14 2.95
CA LEU A 676 -31.97 -2.15 2.25
C LEU A 676 -31.58 -0.99 3.17
N LYS A 677 -32.48 -0.56 4.06
CA LYS A 677 -32.18 0.48 5.05
C LYS A 677 -31.07 0.04 6.02
N LEU A 678 -31.08 -1.22 6.48
CA LEU A 678 -29.96 -1.74 7.28
C LEU A 678 -28.63 -1.62 6.53
N ALA A 679 -28.59 -2.11 5.29
CA ALA A 679 -27.39 -2.06 4.46
C ALA A 679 -26.90 -0.62 4.23
N TRP A 680 -27.82 0.32 4.01
CA TRP A 680 -27.52 1.74 3.80
C TRP A 680 -26.89 2.41 5.03
N THR A 681 -27.31 2.01 6.24
CA THR A 681 -26.87 2.67 7.47
C THR A 681 -25.39 2.40 7.83
N VAL A 682 -24.75 1.39 7.26
CA VAL A 682 -23.34 1.03 7.55
C VAL A 682 -22.36 1.97 6.83
N PRO A 683 -21.48 2.70 7.55
CA PRO A 683 -20.62 3.81 7.07
C PRO A 683 -19.88 3.64 5.74
N PHE A 684 -19.42 2.44 5.42
CA PHE A 684 -18.36 2.21 4.44
C PHE A 684 -18.83 1.85 3.03
#